data_AF-A0AAV9RAC1-F1
#
_entry.id   AF-A0AAV9RAC1-F1
#
_cell.length_a   1.000
_cell.length_b   1.000
_cell.length_c   1.000
_cell.angle_alpha   90.00
_cell.angle_beta   90.00
_cell.angle_gamma   90.00
#
_symmetry.space_group_name_H-M   'P 1'
#
loop_
_entity.id
_entity.type
_entity.pdbx_description
1 polymer ?
#
loop_
_entity_poly.entity_id
_entity_poly.type
_entity_poly.pdbx_seq_one_letter_code
_entity_poly.pdbx_strand_id
1 'polypeptide(L)'
;FDPRWRSDLHEQTRFLVNLFCAAAERDQQTGEKMLEMFDPRWRSDLHEQTRFLVNLFCAAAERDQQTGEKMLETLASVCRYETFPLEEQHMGVKYQSDFVLDLYSQMKDCETKTGLSLLPSLQSVFQSAPAVWTIKLSEKKTSILLEVLKLQSEKKPVKLMVCSHEESEVRSFLQFLPYISEIRFDPQRSDLHELTRFLVNLFCAAAERDQQTGEKMLEMLASVCRYKTFPLEEQDMDDDYYFKYPSDFVLDLYSQMKDCETKTGLSLLPSLQSVFQSAPAVWTIKLSERKTSILLEVLKLQSEKKPVKLMVCSHEESEVRTFLQCLPYISQLSCDPGFFQSVCSLFSVKSREEVQLLVSLLQLLNFNLLLTGELRRKTCSSVGRVLPLCGSKVDLILTVSKMSWARRSRVACPLVVEELSVVSTKAQTSQRALLKVGSSLASLLRFWTVGRLDLTESGLPAQSLLSLLLHDAPLTVRLSEESLQQLLVLLHEVQDQDLTLSFLNKFGGDLSSCQLNWELLHYLLQQPSAQTITVNLKKNPFLQERATQLLPFLHRMVLQRPSPSFVRTSIREIYRGHSSHMIPSLLRSLDHVINLSCTELDSEDCSALIFILRHSDGVRLKLLWSSIPAEGIQSILRMLHTVSDLSVDRNQLLSFIHCCAASDSQQEAASALLRTLQHSLDLSCSSCVELPEEDQAEPLRVTAADCRAVSTILRHSSRDTQLHLRDCEVEDSGLDLLFPVLDRVRLRVSKKVLVQLLTLLAVDSETDTMRRAVSLFRALGEKLDLSHITLDQRLCGALVLMLDNSEGLTELDLSHCQLTDQLLLQLITHLHKVQVLDLSHNKITDASTAQLLHLVSINPSIGSVRLSNNNILNRTPYKVNRKFEIW
;
A
#
# COMPACT_ATOMS: atom_id res chain seq x y z
N PHE A 1 -57.85 7.22 9.29
CA PHE A 1 -58.54 6.64 10.46
C PHE A 1 -59.10 7.77 11.34
N ASP A 2 -60.42 7.78 11.58
CA ASP A 2 -61.10 8.70 12.52
C ASP A 2 -60.90 8.21 13.97
N PRO A 3 -60.47 9.05 14.93
CA PRO A 3 -60.24 8.66 16.33
C PRO A 3 -61.46 8.10 17.06
N ARG A 4 -62.67 8.26 16.53
CA ARG A 4 -63.93 7.78 17.13
C ARG A 4 -64.18 6.28 17.00
N TRP A 5 -63.35 5.55 16.27
CA TRP A 5 -63.53 4.11 16.03
C TRP A 5 -63.18 3.19 17.21
N ARG A 6 -62.76 3.71 18.37
CA ARG A 6 -62.12 2.96 19.47
C ARG A 6 -62.94 1.86 20.20
N SER A 7 -64.20 1.61 19.85
CA SER A 7 -65.06 0.78 20.73
C SER A 7 -65.24 -0.68 20.35
N ASP A 8 -64.83 -1.15 19.16
CA ASP A 8 -64.92 -2.58 18.85
C ASP A 8 -63.79 -3.04 17.91
N LEU A 9 -62.78 -3.71 18.49
CA LEU A 9 -61.64 -4.27 17.76
C LEU A 9 -62.12 -5.28 16.69
N HIS A 10 -63.26 -5.94 16.91
CA HIS A 10 -63.80 -6.94 16.01
C HIS A 10 -64.47 -6.29 14.77
N GLU A 11 -65.19 -5.17 14.93
CA GLU A 11 -65.68 -4.37 13.79
C GLU A 11 -64.57 -3.68 13.03
N GLN A 12 -63.55 -3.15 13.71
CA GLN A 12 -62.35 -2.60 13.08
C GLN A 12 -61.65 -3.65 12.21
N THR A 13 -61.44 -4.85 12.76
CA THR A 13 -60.79 -5.95 12.03
C THR A 13 -61.62 -6.36 10.82
N ARG A 14 -62.97 -6.50 10.94
CA ARG A 14 -63.84 -6.78 9.78
C ARG A 14 -63.81 -5.70 8.71
N PHE A 15 -63.87 -4.42 9.11
CA PHE A 15 -63.83 -3.31 8.16
C PHE A 15 -62.49 -3.27 7.42
N LEU A 16 -61.40 -3.52 8.14
CA LEU A 16 -60.05 -3.62 7.59
C LEU A 16 -59.90 -4.80 6.63
N VAL A 17 -60.38 -5.99 7.00
CA VAL A 17 -60.40 -7.17 6.12
C VAL A 17 -61.14 -6.85 4.81
N ASN A 18 -62.32 -6.25 4.88
CA ASN A 18 -63.10 -5.89 3.68
C ASN A 18 -62.40 -4.83 2.81
N LEU A 19 -61.79 -3.81 3.43
CA LEU A 19 -61.07 -2.76 2.71
C LEU A 19 -59.82 -3.31 2.02
N PHE A 20 -59.07 -4.18 2.70
CA PHE A 20 -57.89 -4.84 2.16
C PHE A 20 -58.22 -5.77 1.01
N CYS A 21 -59.24 -6.60 1.16
CA CYS A 21 -59.59 -7.55 0.10
C CYS A 21 -60.16 -6.83 -1.13
N ALA A 22 -60.95 -5.76 -0.94
CA ALA A 22 -61.40 -4.91 -2.03
C ALA A 22 -60.24 -4.17 -2.74
N ALA A 23 -59.16 -3.84 -2.02
CA ALA A 23 -57.96 -3.26 -2.60
C ALA A 23 -57.10 -4.31 -3.35
N ALA A 24 -56.91 -5.49 -2.75
CA ALA A 24 -56.16 -6.60 -3.32
C ALA A 24 -56.83 -7.21 -4.57
N GLU A 25 -58.16 -7.23 -4.64
CA GLU A 25 -58.92 -7.65 -5.83
C GLU A 25 -58.78 -6.67 -7.01
N ARG A 26 -58.47 -5.39 -6.75
CA ARG A 26 -58.34 -4.35 -7.78
C ARG A 26 -56.92 -4.21 -8.32
N ASP A 27 -55.91 -4.25 -7.43
CA ASP A 27 -54.50 -4.10 -7.78
C ASP A 27 -53.60 -4.61 -6.64
N GLN A 28 -52.77 -5.61 -6.95
CA GLN A 28 -51.88 -6.26 -5.96
C GLN A 28 -50.92 -5.26 -5.31
N GLN A 29 -50.41 -4.29 -6.08
CA GLN A 29 -49.47 -3.27 -5.61
C GLN A 29 -50.14 -2.26 -4.64
N THR A 30 -51.44 -2.03 -4.79
CA THR A 30 -52.23 -1.19 -3.88
C THR A 30 -52.51 -1.90 -2.54
N GLY A 31 -52.72 -3.23 -2.57
CA GLY A 31 -52.83 -4.06 -1.37
C GLY A 31 -51.53 -4.07 -0.54
N GLU A 32 -50.38 -4.24 -1.20
CA GLU A 32 -49.05 -4.20 -0.57
C GLU A 32 -48.77 -2.81 0.06
N LYS A 33 -49.04 -1.72 -0.65
CA LYS A 33 -48.89 -0.35 -0.10
C LYS A 33 -49.83 -0.07 1.07
N MET A 34 -51.03 -0.66 1.10
CA MET A 34 -51.90 -0.53 2.26
C MET A 34 -51.31 -1.22 3.49
N LEU A 35 -50.66 -2.37 3.34
CA LEU A 35 -49.94 -3.04 4.44
C LEU A 35 -48.81 -2.16 4.98
N GLU A 36 -48.07 -1.46 4.10
CA GLU A 36 -47.02 -0.50 4.47
C GLU A 36 -47.55 0.77 5.17
N MET A 37 -48.82 1.15 4.94
CA MET A 37 -49.43 2.39 5.46
C MET A 37 -49.98 2.29 6.89
N PHE A 38 -49.93 1.12 7.54
CA PHE A 38 -50.37 1.00 8.94
C PHE A 38 -49.41 1.75 9.89
N ASP A 39 -50.00 2.50 10.83
CA ASP A 39 -49.45 3.69 11.51
C ASP A 39 -48.03 3.53 12.14
N PRO A 40 -47.11 4.50 11.97
CA PRO A 40 -45.78 4.54 12.61
C PRO A 40 -45.75 4.48 14.15
N ARG A 41 -46.89 4.58 14.85
CA ARG A 41 -47.00 4.35 16.30
C ARG A 41 -47.09 2.88 16.72
N TRP A 42 -47.11 1.94 15.78
CA TRP A 42 -47.13 0.49 16.01
C TRP A 42 -45.72 -0.13 16.15
N ARG A 43 -44.68 0.72 16.13
CA ARG A 43 -43.27 0.34 15.96
C ARG A 43 -42.59 -0.27 17.21
N SER A 44 -43.26 -0.45 18.35
CA SER A 44 -42.59 -0.85 19.60
C SER A 44 -42.92 -2.24 20.17
N ASP A 45 -44.01 -2.90 19.77
CA ASP A 45 -44.37 -4.23 20.34
C ASP A 45 -44.66 -5.30 19.27
N LEU A 46 -43.72 -6.22 19.10
CA LEU A 46 -43.78 -7.35 18.17
C LEU A 46 -44.94 -8.31 18.47
N HIS A 47 -45.36 -8.40 19.73
CA HIS A 47 -46.42 -9.29 20.19
C HIS A 47 -47.79 -8.81 19.72
N GLU A 48 -48.04 -7.50 19.78
CA GLU A 48 -49.28 -6.89 19.30
C GLU A 48 -49.39 -6.94 17.76
N GLN A 49 -48.27 -6.78 17.04
CA GLN A 49 -48.22 -6.96 15.58
C GLN A 49 -48.61 -8.39 15.19
N THR A 50 -48.03 -9.39 15.87
CA THR A 50 -48.33 -10.80 15.64
C THR A 50 -49.80 -11.10 15.91
N ARG A 51 -50.34 -10.63 17.04
CA ARG A 51 -51.74 -10.83 17.42
C ARG A 51 -52.73 -10.21 16.44
N PHE A 52 -52.43 -9.02 15.92
CA PHE A 52 -53.27 -8.36 14.92
C PHE A 52 -53.35 -9.17 13.62
N LEU A 53 -52.20 -9.64 13.11
CA LEU A 53 -52.16 -10.49 11.91
C LEU A 53 -52.94 -11.78 12.11
N VAL A 54 -52.78 -12.43 13.27
CA VAL A 54 -53.55 -13.63 13.64
C VAL A 54 -55.05 -13.37 13.55
N ASN A 55 -55.52 -12.28 14.16
CA ASN A 55 -56.93 -11.92 14.14
C ASN A 55 -57.45 -11.60 12.73
N LEU A 56 -56.62 -10.98 11.88
CA LEU A 56 -56.96 -10.63 10.50
C LEU A 56 -57.23 -11.88 9.65
N PHE A 57 -56.35 -12.87 9.71
CA PHE A 57 -56.51 -14.13 8.97
C PHE A 57 -57.63 -15.00 9.55
N CYS A 58 -57.81 -15.03 10.87
CA CYS A 58 -58.97 -15.68 11.49
C CYS A 58 -60.29 -15.10 10.98
N ALA A 59 -60.41 -13.76 10.96
CA ALA A 59 -61.61 -13.09 10.47
C ALA A 59 -61.87 -13.35 8.97
N ALA A 60 -60.82 -13.42 8.15
CA ALA A 60 -60.95 -13.77 6.74
C ALA A 60 -61.44 -15.22 6.55
N ALA A 61 -60.88 -16.17 7.31
CA ALA A 61 -61.27 -17.58 7.23
C ALA A 61 -62.68 -17.85 7.78
N GLU A 62 -63.08 -17.19 8.86
CA GLU A 62 -64.46 -17.25 9.37
C GLU A 62 -65.46 -16.77 8.32
N ARG A 63 -65.09 -15.74 7.56
CA ARG A 63 -65.93 -15.21 6.50
C ARG A 63 -66.01 -16.15 5.30
N ASP A 64 -64.90 -16.73 4.87
CA ASP A 64 -64.88 -17.75 3.81
C ASP A 64 -65.83 -18.92 4.14
N GLN A 65 -65.89 -19.34 5.40
CA GLN A 65 -66.85 -20.37 5.85
C GLN A 65 -68.32 -19.89 5.83
N GLN A 66 -68.58 -18.61 6.14
CA GLN A 66 -69.93 -18.07 6.24
C GLN A 66 -70.53 -17.68 4.88
N THR A 67 -69.73 -17.13 3.97
CA THR A 67 -70.19 -16.55 2.69
C THR A 67 -69.79 -17.37 1.47
N GLY A 68 -68.79 -18.26 1.59
CA GLY A 68 -68.22 -19.00 0.46
C GLY A 68 -67.26 -18.18 -0.42
N GLU A 69 -66.89 -16.97 0.01
CA GLU A 69 -65.85 -16.15 -0.62
C GLU A 69 -64.45 -16.77 -0.41
N LYS A 70 -63.46 -16.40 -1.24
CA LYS A 70 -62.05 -16.86 -1.14
C LYS A 70 -61.14 -15.76 -0.58
N MET A 71 -61.62 -15.08 0.45
CA MET A 71 -60.98 -13.90 1.03
C MET A 71 -59.63 -14.23 1.68
N LEU A 72 -59.52 -15.41 2.29
CA LEU A 72 -58.28 -15.89 2.88
C LEU A 72 -57.18 -16.10 1.82
N GLU A 73 -57.54 -16.62 0.63
CA GLU A 73 -56.61 -16.79 -0.49
C GLU A 73 -56.13 -15.42 -1.02
N THR A 74 -57.05 -14.46 -1.17
CA THR A 74 -56.73 -13.09 -1.61
C THR A 74 -55.78 -12.40 -0.62
N LEU A 75 -56.06 -12.48 0.68
CA LEU A 75 -55.21 -11.91 1.73
C LEU A 75 -53.82 -12.56 1.75
N ALA A 76 -53.75 -13.89 1.62
CA ALA A 76 -52.49 -14.61 1.54
C ALA A 76 -51.63 -14.21 0.33
N SER A 77 -52.25 -13.87 -0.80
CA SER A 77 -51.54 -13.52 -2.04
C SER A 77 -50.77 -12.18 -1.97
N VAL A 78 -51.16 -11.29 -1.05
CA VAL A 78 -50.54 -9.97 -0.83
C VAL A 78 -49.60 -9.95 0.38
N CYS A 79 -49.51 -11.04 1.14
CA CYS A 79 -48.59 -11.16 2.27
C CYS A 79 -47.34 -11.94 1.88
N ARG A 80 -46.18 -11.27 1.89
CA ARG A 80 -44.85 -11.91 1.91
C ARG A 80 -44.08 -11.49 3.15
N TYR A 81 -43.04 -12.23 3.50
CA TYR A 81 -42.17 -11.87 4.61
C TYR A 81 -41.62 -10.44 4.48
N GLU A 82 -41.25 -10.03 3.27
CA GLU A 82 -40.72 -8.70 2.96
C GLU A 82 -41.77 -7.58 3.07
N THR A 83 -43.06 -7.92 3.08
CA THR A 83 -44.17 -6.96 3.19
C THR A 83 -44.40 -6.51 4.63
N PHE A 84 -43.80 -7.18 5.63
CA PHE A 84 -43.93 -6.79 7.03
C PHE A 84 -42.90 -5.72 7.40
N PRO A 85 -43.30 -4.60 8.04
CA PRO A 85 -42.42 -3.46 8.34
C PRO A 85 -41.52 -3.75 9.55
N LEU A 86 -40.56 -4.66 9.38
CA LEU A 86 -39.52 -4.97 10.36
C LEU A 86 -38.34 -4.00 10.14
N GLU A 87 -38.37 -2.80 10.74
CA GLU A 87 -37.33 -1.76 10.54
C GLU A 87 -35.91 -2.29 10.79
N GLU A 88 -35.04 -2.22 9.77
CA GLU A 88 -33.63 -2.63 9.83
C GLU A 88 -32.74 -1.74 10.72
N GLN A 89 -33.24 -0.60 11.21
CA GLN A 89 -32.33 0.44 11.68
C GLN A 89 -31.80 0.24 13.10
N HIS A 90 -32.54 -0.27 14.08
CA HIS A 90 -32.03 -0.38 15.48
C HIS A 90 -32.41 -1.68 16.24
N MET A 91 -33.05 -2.67 15.60
CA MET A 91 -33.48 -3.93 16.24
C MET A 91 -32.92 -5.14 15.49
N GLY A 92 -31.92 -5.83 16.07
CA GLY A 92 -31.12 -6.84 15.36
C GLY A 92 -31.88 -8.07 14.82
N VAL A 93 -31.21 -8.84 13.95
CA VAL A 93 -31.64 -10.09 13.25
C VAL A 93 -32.37 -11.10 14.15
N LYS A 94 -32.19 -11.03 15.47
CA LYS A 94 -32.93 -11.82 16.46
C LYS A 94 -34.46 -11.62 16.39
N TYR A 95 -34.92 -10.37 16.29
CA TYR A 95 -36.36 -10.04 16.35
C TYR A 95 -37.13 -10.55 15.13
N GLN A 96 -36.45 -10.69 14.00
CA GLN A 96 -36.99 -11.23 12.75
C GLN A 96 -37.35 -12.73 12.84
N SER A 97 -36.48 -13.53 13.47
CA SER A 97 -36.76 -14.96 13.67
C SER A 97 -37.85 -15.17 14.73
N ASP A 98 -37.83 -14.36 15.79
CA ASP A 98 -38.83 -14.43 16.87
C ASP A 98 -40.26 -14.16 16.36
N PHE A 99 -40.44 -13.15 15.51
CA PHE A 99 -41.73 -12.80 14.90
C PHE A 99 -42.39 -13.98 14.17
N VAL A 100 -41.64 -14.65 13.31
CA VAL A 100 -42.18 -15.72 12.44
C VAL A 100 -42.56 -16.94 13.26
N LEU A 101 -41.76 -17.26 14.29
CA LEU A 101 -42.03 -18.35 15.20
C LEU A 101 -43.26 -18.07 16.07
N ASP A 102 -43.42 -16.84 16.55
CA ASP A 102 -44.58 -16.42 17.34
C ASP A 102 -45.86 -16.39 16.48
N LEU A 103 -45.78 -15.95 15.21
CA LEU A 103 -46.88 -15.98 14.26
C LEU A 103 -47.36 -17.42 13.98
N TYR A 104 -46.42 -18.33 13.70
CA TYR A 104 -46.76 -19.75 13.47
C TYR A 104 -47.41 -20.38 14.70
N SER A 105 -46.86 -20.13 15.89
CA SER A 105 -47.41 -20.67 17.15
C SER A 105 -48.85 -20.21 17.39
N GLN A 106 -49.12 -18.91 17.26
CA GLN A 106 -50.45 -18.37 17.51
C GLN A 106 -51.47 -18.83 16.47
N MET A 107 -51.08 -18.97 15.20
CA MET A 107 -51.97 -19.53 14.17
C MET A 107 -52.32 -20.98 14.44
N LYS A 108 -51.33 -21.80 14.82
CA LYS A 108 -51.56 -23.21 15.18
C LYS A 108 -52.49 -23.35 16.39
N ASP A 109 -52.33 -22.47 17.37
CA ASP A 109 -53.25 -22.38 18.52
C ASP A 109 -54.66 -21.93 18.11
N CYS A 110 -54.79 -21.06 17.11
CA CYS A 110 -56.08 -20.65 16.55
C CYS A 110 -56.75 -21.79 15.79
N GLU A 111 -56.06 -22.45 14.85
CA GLU A 111 -56.60 -23.60 14.09
C GLU A 111 -57.10 -24.71 15.03
N THR A 112 -56.36 -25.00 16.10
CA THR A 112 -56.76 -26.03 17.08
C THR A 112 -57.97 -25.63 17.91
N LYS A 113 -58.19 -24.33 18.17
CA LYS A 113 -59.34 -23.82 18.94
C LYS A 113 -60.59 -23.61 18.10
N THR A 114 -60.46 -23.17 16.86
CA THR A 114 -61.60 -22.78 16.00
C THR A 114 -61.92 -23.81 14.91
N GLY A 115 -60.99 -24.73 14.60
CA GLY A 115 -61.13 -25.70 13.51
C GLY A 115 -60.96 -25.11 12.10
N LEU A 116 -60.50 -23.86 12.00
CA LEU A 116 -60.20 -23.18 10.73
C LEU A 116 -58.87 -23.70 10.14
N SER A 117 -58.76 -23.73 8.81
CA SER A 117 -57.52 -24.09 8.09
C SER A 117 -56.79 -22.81 7.63
N LEU A 118 -55.88 -22.30 8.47
CA LEU A 118 -55.15 -21.04 8.32
C LEU A 118 -53.70 -21.23 7.83
N LEU A 119 -53.00 -22.27 8.30
CA LEU A 119 -51.58 -22.52 8.00
C LEU A 119 -51.29 -22.74 6.50
N PRO A 120 -52.13 -23.45 5.71
CA PRO A 120 -51.89 -23.61 4.28
C PRO A 120 -51.87 -22.28 3.52
N SER A 121 -52.70 -21.33 3.91
CA SER A 121 -52.81 -20.02 3.27
C SER A 121 -51.57 -19.15 3.50
N LEU A 122 -50.92 -19.29 4.66
CA LEU A 122 -49.69 -18.55 5.00
C LEU A 122 -48.40 -19.26 4.60
N GLN A 123 -48.48 -20.34 3.82
CA GLN A 123 -47.30 -21.09 3.38
C GLN A 123 -46.28 -20.21 2.64
N SER A 124 -46.75 -19.25 1.83
CA SER A 124 -45.91 -18.27 1.12
C SER A 124 -45.10 -17.37 2.08
N VAL A 125 -45.69 -16.95 3.20
CA VAL A 125 -45.04 -16.13 4.23
C VAL A 125 -43.97 -16.93 4.95
N PHE A 126 -44.27 -18.18 5.31
CA PHE A 126 -43.27 -19.04 5.96
C PHE A 126 -42.13 -19.38 5.00
N GLN A 127 -42.39 -19.63 3.72
CA GLN A 127 -41.35 -19.88 2.70
C GLN A 127 -40.42 -18.68 2.45
N SER A 128 -40.95 -17.46 2.52
CA SER A 128 -40.19 -16.22 2.29
C SER A 128 -39.34 -15.76 3.49
N ALA A 129 -39.46 -16.40 4.66
CA ALA A 129 -38.87 -15.94 5.93
C ALA A 129 -37.47 -16.52 6.28
N PRO A 130 -36.71 -15.85 7.15
CA PRO A 130 -35.57 -14.96 6.87
C PRO A 130 -34.33 -15.63 6.22
N ALA A 131 -33.41 -14.80 5.70
CA ALA A 131 -32.15 -15.25 5.09
C ALA A 131 -31.21 -16.03 6.05
N VAL A 132 -31.30 -15.75 7.36
CA VAL A 132 -30.59 -16.48 8.43
C VAL A 132 -31.54 -16.62 9.62
N TRP A 133 -31.71 -17.84 10.13
CA TRP A 133 -32.49 -18.09 11.34
C TRP A 133 -31.61 -17.87 12.57
N THR A 134 -32.03 -17.02 13.49
CA THR A 134 -31.31 -16.76 14.75
C THR A 134 -32.08 -17.37 15.91
N ILE A 135 -31.48 -18.33 16.61
CA ILE A 135 -32.17 -19.07 17.70
C ILE A 135 -31.34 -19.16 18.97
N LYS A 136 -32.04 -19.24 20.09
CA LYS A 136 -31.55 -19.68 21.40
C LYS A 136 -32.16 -21.06 21.72
N LEU A 137 -31.31 -22.07 21.96
CA LEU A 137 -31.77 -23.47 22.12
C LEU A 137 -32.63 -23.68 23.37
N SER A 138 -32.42 -22.89 24.42
CA SER A 138 -33.08 -23.04 25.72
C SER A 138 -34.54 -22.55 25.76
N GLU A 139 -35.22 -22.44 24.63
CA GLU A 139 -36.56 -21.83 24.53
C GLU A 139 -37.56 -22.77 23.82
N LYS A 140 -38.85 -22.68 24.20
CA LYS A 140 -39.98 -23.40 23.56
C LYS A 140 -40.04 -23.22 22.03
N LYS A 141 -39.37 -22.19 21.52
CA LYS A 141 -39.28 -21.83 20.11
C LYS A 141 -38.51 -22.86 19.25
N THR A 142 -37.71 -23.75 19.85
CA THR A 142 -36.98 -24.82 19.13
C THR A 142 -37.90 -25.82 18.43
N SER A 143 -38.93 -26.33 19.12
CA SER A 143 -39.88 -27.27 18.53
C SER A 143 -40.72 -26.63 17.43
N ILE A 144 -41.02 -25.33 17.56
CA ILE A 144 -41.75 -24.57 16.55
C ILE A 144 -40.86 -24.32 15.32
N LEU A 145 -39.58 -23.97 15.53
CA LEU A 145 -38.62 -23.76 14.44
C LEU A 145 -38.49 -25.01 13.56
N LEU A 146 -38.49 -26.22 14.14
CA LEU A 146 -38.39 -27.45 13.34
C LEU A 146 -39.55 -27.58 12.36
N GLU A 147 -40.77 -27.29 12.83
CA GLU A 147 -41.97 -27.32 12.00
C GLU A 147 -41.93 -26.24 10.91
N VAL A 148 -41.44 -25.04 11.23
CA VAL A 148 -41.29 -23.96 10.25
C VAL A 148 -40.18 -24.25 9.23
N LEU A 149 -39.09 -24.91 9.64
CA LEU A 149 -38.00 -25.33 8.75
C LEU A 149 -38.45 -26.40 7.74
N LYS A 150 -39.35 -27.31 8.14
CA LYS A 150 -39.97 -28.30 7.22
C LYS A 150 -40.80 -27.65 6.11
N LEU A 151 -41.28 -26.42 6.32
CA LEU A 151 -42.09 -25.69 5.34
C LEU A 151 -41.24 -24.90 4.33
N GLN A 152 -39.92 -24.80 4.54
CA GLN A 152 -39.01 -24.06 3.65
C GLN A 152 -38.76 -24.82 2.34
N SER A 153 -38.72 -24.08 1.23
CA SER A 153 -38.30 -24.61 -0.07
C SER A 153 -36.77 -24.78 -0.19
N GLU A 154 -36.01 -23.97 0.54
CA GLU A 154 -34.54 -23.95 0.52
C GLU A 154 -33.96 -24.09 1.92
N LYS A 155 -32.80 -24.76 2.02
CA LYS A 155 -32.07 -24.89 3.29
C LYS A 155 -31.39 -23.57 3.64
N LYS A 156 -31.76 -22.99 4.77
CA LYS A 156 -31.23 -21.70 5.23
C LYS A 156 -30.20 -21.88 6.36
N PRO A 157 -29.24 -20.95 6.53
CA PRO A 157 -28.29 -20.99 7.62
C PRO A 157 -28.97 -20.70 8.97
N VAL A 158 -28.48 -21.34 10.04
CA VAL A 158 -28.95 -21.13 11.42
C VAL A 158 -27.82 -20.57 12.27
N LYS A 159 -28.04 -19.40 12.88
CA LYS A 159 -27.16 -18.74 13.85
C LYS A 159 -27.61 -19.05 15.28
N LEU A 160 -26.74 -19.69 16.06
CA LEU A 160 -26.94 -19.96 17.48
C LEU A 160 -26.43 -18.79 18.33
N MET A 161 -27.32 -18.21 19.14
CA MET A 161 -27.00 -17.07 20.03
C MET A 161 -26.38 -17.52 21.36
N VAL A 162 -26.79 -18.69 21.86
CA VAL A 162 -26.28 -19.30 23.08
C VAL A 162 -26.29 -20.82 22.86
N CYS A 163 -25.15 -21.45 23.12
CA CYS A 163 -25.03 -22.90 23.11
C CYS A 163 -25.48 -23.46 24.47
N SER A 164 -26.20 -24.58 24.47
CA SER A 164 -26.63 -25.26 25.69
C SER A 164 -25.97 -26.62 25.82
N HIS A 165 -25.69 -27.02 27.05
CA HIS A 165 -25.10 -28.33 27.36
C HIS A 165 -26.14 -29.37 27.76
N GLU A 166 -27.42 -29.02 27.75
CA GLU A 166 -28.48 -29.99 28.01
C GLU A 166 -28.53 -31.01 26.88
N GLU A 167 -28.37 -32.28 27.23
CA GLU A 167 -28.32 -33.40 26.28
C GLU A 167 -29.60 -33.50 25.44
N SER A 168 -30.74 -33.17 26.03
CA SER A 168 -32.04 -33.02 25.37
C SER A 168 -32.03 -31.95 24.28
N GLU A 169 -31.41 -30.80 24.54
CA GLU A 169 -31.32 -29.68 23.59
C GLU A 169 -30.34 -29.98 22.46
N VAL A 170 -29.20 -30.61 22.75
CA VAL A 170 -28.23 -31.09 21.75
C VAL A 170 -28.91 -32.11 20.81
N ARG A 171 -29.63 -33.09 21.37
CA ARG A 171 -30.37 -34.09 20.58
C ARG A 171 -31.53 -33.50 19.78
N SER A 172 -32.20 -32.49 20.34
CA SER A 172 -33.24 -31.75 19.62
C SER A 172 -32.64 -30.98 18.44
N PHE A 173 -31.45 -30.39 18.62
CA PHE A 173 -30.78 -29.66 17.55
C PHE A 173 -30.39 -30.52 16.34
N LEU A 174 -29.99 -31.78 16.58
CA LEU A 174 -29.68 -32.72 15.49
C LEU A 174 -30.86 -32.92 14.52
N GLN A 175 -32.10 -32.72 14.97
CA GLN A 175 -33.28 -32.84 14.11
C GLN A 175 -33.38 -31.72 13.06
N PHE A 176 -32.67 -30.60 13.23
CA PHE A 176 -32.64 -29.52 12.26
C PHE A 176 -31.71 -29.79 11.07
N LEU A 177 -30.70 -30.67 11.23
CA LEU A 177 -29.64 -30.90 10.22
C LEU A 177 -30.15 -31.17 8.79
N PRO A 178 -31.24 -31.95 8.58
CA PRO A 178 -31.76 -32.18 7.23
C PRO A 178 -32.26 -30.90 6.53
N TYR A 179 -32.63 -29.88 7.29
CA TYR A 179 -33.35 -28.68 6.82
C TYR A 179 -32.50 -27.41 6.78
N ILE A 180 -31.22 -27.48 7.17
CA ILE A 180 -30.33 -26.31 7.26
C ILE A 180 -29.13 -26.43 6.31
N SER A 181 -28.58 -25.29 5.88
CA SER A 181 -27.43 -25.26 4.97
C SER A 181 -26.10 -25.00 5.67
N GLU A 182 -26.11 -24.30 6.80
CA GLU A 182 -24.90 -23.90 7.52
C GLU A 182 -25.24 -23.57 8.98
N ILE A 183 -24.33 -23.90 9.91
CA ILE A 183 -24.41 -23.51 11.32
C ILE A 183 -23.44 -22.35 11.57
N ARG A 184 -23.96 -21.26 12.16
CA ARG A 184 -23.19 -20.08 12.58
C ARG A 184 -23.32 -19.86 14.08
N PHE A 185 -22.34 -19.19 14.68
CA PHE A 185 -22.34 -18.89 16.12
C PHE A 185 -22.17 -17.39 16.34
N ASP A 186 -22.80 -16.85 17.40
CA ASP A 186 -22.70 -15.44 17.74
C ASP A 186 -21.37 -15.10 18.47
N PRO A 187 -20.53 -14.18 17.94
CA PRO A 187 -19.24 -13.86 18.57
C PRO A 187 -19.33 -13.16 19.91
N GLN A 188 -20.36 -12.36 20.13
CA GLN A 188 -20.48 -11.53 21.33
C GLN A 188 -20.99 -12.30 22.55
N ARG A 189 -21.44 -13.55 22.39
CA ARG A 189 -22.18 -14.29 23.43
C ARG A 189 -21.70 -15.71 23.70
N SER A 190 -20.72 -16.21 22.96
CA SER A 190 -20.25 -17.59 23.07
C SER A 190 -18.80 -17.63 23.55
N ASP A 191 -18.57 -18.12 24.78
CA ASP A 191 -17.22 -18.49 25.23
C ASP A 191 -16.69 -19.62 24.32
N LEU A 192 -15.47 -19.46 23.79
CA LEU A 192 -14.83 -20.45 22.92
C LEU A 192 -14.66 -21.82 23.59
N HIS A 193 -14.48 -21.89 24.91
CA HIS A 193 -14.43 -23.16 25.64
C HIS A 193 -15.81 -23.85 25.64
N GLU A 194 -16.86 -23.09 25.92
CA GLU A 194 -18.23 -23.60 25.93
C GLU A 194 -18.67 -24.02 24.52
N LEU A 195 -18.26 -23.27 23.50
CA LEU A 195 -18.46 -23.63 22.10
C LEU A 195 -17.73 -24.93 21.73
N THR A 196 -16.47 -25.07 22.14
CA THR A 196 -15.68 -26.30 21.91
C THR A 196 -16.40 -27.51 22.52
N ARG A 197 -16.83 -27.38 23.77
CA ARG A 197 -17.55 -28.43 24.48
C ARG A 197 -18.90 -28.78 23.83
N PHE A 198 -19.66 -27.77 23.42
CA PHE A 198 -20.92 -27.94 22.71
C PHE A 198 -20.73 -28.72 21.40
N LEU A 199 -19.73 -28.34 20.59
CA LEU A 199 -19.43 -29.04 19.33
C LEU A 199 -19.04 -30.50 19.58
N VAL A 200 -18.18 -30.76 20.57
CA VAL A 200 -17.81 -32.15 20.94
C VAL A 200 -19.04 -32.95 21.31
N ASN A 201 -19.91 -32.42 22.18
CA ASN A 201 -21.16 -33.09 22.56
C ASN A 201 -22.08 -33.32 21.35
N LEU A 202 -22.18 -32.36 20.44
CA LEU A 202 -23.03 -32.45 19.25
C LEU A 202 -22.54 -33.54 18.28
N PHE A 203 -21.24 -33.62 18.04
CA PHE A 203 -20.63 -34.66 17.20
C PHE A 203 -20.70 -36.04 17.85
N CYS A 204 -20.42 -36.16 19.16
CA CYS A 204 -20.55 -37.44 19.86
C CYS A 204 -22.04 -37.90 19.83
N ALA A 205 -23.02 -37.01 20.04
CA ALA A 205 -24.45 -37.33 19.93
C ALA A 205 -24.90 -37.70 18.49
N ALA A 206 -24.33 -37.07 17.46
CA ALA A 206 -24.59 -37.44 16.07
C ALA A 206 -24.06 -38.84 15.76
N ALA A 207 -22.83 -39.16 16.17
CA ALA A 207 -22.24 -40.48 15.96
C ALA A 207 -22.96 -41.60 16.73
N GLU A 208 -23.40 -41.33 17.96
CA GLU A 208 -24.26 -42.27 18.71
C GLU A 208 -25.55 -42.57 17.95
N ARG A 209 -26.16 -41.55 17.34
CA ARG A 209 -27.38 -41.72 16.56
C ARG A 209 -27.14 -42.48 15.25
N ASP A 210 -26.04 -42.22 14.56
CA ASP A 210 -25.63 -42.98 13.38
C ASP A 210 -25.53 -44.48 13.70
N GLN A 211 -25.00 -44.84 14.87
CA GLN A 211 -24.92 -46.22 15.32
C GLN A 211 -26.28 -46.83 15.70
N GLN A 212 -27.18 -46.04 16.28
CA GLN A 212 -28.48 -46.52 16.76
C GLN A 212 -29.51 -46.68 15.64
N THR A 213 -29.60 -45.71 14.73
CA THR A 213 -30.66 -45.62 13.72
C THR A 213 -30.16 -45.88 12.29
N GLY A 214 -28.84 -45.84 12.05
CA GLY A 214 -28.25 -45.92 10.72
C GLY A 214 -28.42 -44.65 9.88
N GLU A 215 -28.96 -43.57 10.45
CA GLU A 215 -28.99 -42.25 9.82
C GLU A 215 -27.55 -41.73 9.64
N LYS A 216 -27.25 -41.00 8.57
CA LYS A 216 -25.91 -40.40 8.35
C LYS A 216 -25.84 -38.99 8.98
N MET A 217 -26.21 -38.85 10.25
CA MET A 217 -26.23 -37.57 10.95
C MET A 217 -24.86 -36.95 11.10
N LEU A 218 -23.82 -37.76 11.33
CA LEU A 218 -22.45 -37.27 11.45
C LEU A 218 -21.95 -36.63 10.14
N GLU A 219 -22.29 -37.25 9.00
CA GLU A 219 -21.98 -36.73 7.65
C GLU A 219 -22.76 -35.44 7.36
N MET A 220 -24.04 -35.39 7.74
CA MET A 220 -24.85 -34.17 7.61
C MET A 220 -24.33 -33.03 8.49
N LEU A 221 -23.94 -33.31 9.75
CA LEU A 221 -23.39 -32.32 10.68
C LEU A 221 -22.06 -31.75 10.15
N ALA A 222 -21.19 -32.62 9.64
CA ALA A 222 -19.94 -32.21 9.00
C ALA A 222 -20.18 -31.29 7.79
N SER A 223 -21.24 -31.52 7.02
CA SER A 223 -21.56 -30.72 5.82
C SER A 223 -21.97 -29.28 6.13
N VAL A 224 -22.54 -29.04 7.32
CA VAL A 224 -23.06 -27.72 7.74
C VAL A 224 -22.06 -26.94 8.60
N CYS A 225 -20.95 -27.55 9.02
CA CYS A 225 -19.88 -26.91 9.78
C CYS A 225 -18.73 -26.45 8.87
N ARG A 226 -18.30 -25.20 8.98
CA ARG A 226 -17.12 -24.67 8.27
C ARG A 226 -16.27 -23.83 9.20
N TYR A 227 -14.95 -23.78 8.97
CA TYR A 227 -14.07 -22.95 9.80
C TYR A 227 -14.49 -21.46 9.84
N LYS A 228 -14.92 -20.92 8.70
CA LYS A 228 -15.38 -19.51 8.57
C LYS A 228 -16.67 -19.19 9.33
N THR A 229 -17.40 -20.20 9.83
CA THR A 229 -18.68 -19.98 10.53
C THR A 229 -18.52 -19.92 12.05
N PHE A 230 -17.31 -20.18 12.54
CA PHE A 230 -16.96 -19.97 13.93
C PHE A 230 -16.68 -18.50 14.22
N PRO A 231 -17.02 -18.01 15.42
CA PRO A 231 -16.91 -16.61 15.76
C PRO A 231 -15.46 -16.29 16.16
N LEU A 232 -14.59 -16.14 15.18
CA LEU A 232 -13.13 -16.01 15.37
C LEU A 232 -12.60 -14.62 15.03
N GLU A 233 -13.45 -13.58 15.10
CA GLU A 233 -13.05 -12.20 14.84
C GLU A 233 -12.11 -11.67 15.94
N GLU A 234 -10.98 -11.09 15.52
CA GLU A 234 -10.08 -10.33 16.38
C GLU A 234 -10.81 -9.05 16.83
N GLN A 235 -11.39 -9.04 18.03
CA GLN A 235 -11.95 -7.82 18.60
C GLN A 235 -10.86 -7.06 19.35
N ASP A 236 -10.51 -5.87 18.87
CA ASP A 236 -9.73 -4.89 19.63
C ASP A 236 -10.60 -4.33 20.76
N MET A 237 -10.60 -4.99 21.92
CA MET A 237 -11.15 -4.43 23.15
C MET A 237 -10.00 -4.18 24.12
N ASP A 238 -9.80 -2.91 24.45
CA ASP A 238 -8.98 -2.44 25.57
C ASP A 238 -9.51 -3.03 26.87
N ASP A 239 -9.06 -4.23 27.27
CA ASP A 239 -8.84 -4.62 28.67
C ASP A 239 -8.26 -6.04 28.78
N ASP A 240 -7.46 -6.23 29.82
CA ASP A 240 -6.47 -7.29 30.10
C ASP A 240 -7.02 -8.73 30.31
N TYR A 241 -8.08 -9.15 29.60
CA TYR A 241 -8.72 -10.46 29.75
C TYR A 241 -8.48 -11.39 28.55
N TYR A 242 -7.50 -12.29 28.68
CA TYR A 242 -7.28 -13.52 27.90
C TYR A 242 -7.90 -13.58 26.48
N PHE A 243 -7.29 -12.89 25.51
CA PHE A 243 -7.53 -13.17 24.10
C PHE A 243 -7.15 -14.63 23.76
N LYS A 244 -8.14 -15.47 23.53
CA LYS A 244 -7.94 -16.85 23.07
C LYS A 244 -7.91 -16.84 21.54
N TYR A 245 -6.73 -17.12 20.98
CA TYR A 245 -6.50 -17.01 19.54
C TYR A 245 -7.30 -18.05 18.75
N PRO A 246 -7.68 -17.76 17.49
CA PRO A 246 -8.35 -18.72 16.60
C PRO A 246 -7.63 -20.07 16.49
N SER A 247 -6.29 -20.06 16.52
CA SER A 247 -5.46 -21.27 16.55
C SER A 247 -5.68 -22.12 17.80
N ASP A 248 -5.89 -21.51 18.97
CA ASP A 248 -6.13 -22.24 20.22
C ASP A 248 -7.47 -22.98 20.18
N PHE A 249 -8.50 -22.39 19.59
CA PHE A 249 -9.80 -23.05 19.42
C PHE A 249 -9.69 -24.33 18.59
N VAL A 250 -8.98 -24.31 17.46
CA VAL A 250 -8.81 -25.49 16.59
C VAL A 250 -8.04 -26.60 17.31
N LEU A 251 -6.98 -26.24 18.03
CA LEU A 251 -6.17 -27.20 18.77
C LEU A 251 -6.95 -27.82 19.95
N ASP A 252 -7.72 -27.01 20.67
CA ASP A 252 -8.57 -27.48 21.77
C ASP A 252 -9.69 -28.39 21.26
N LEU A 253 -10.35 -28.03 20.14
CA LEU A 253 -11.38 -28.86 19.50
C LEU A 253 -10.82 -30.21 19.06
N TYR A 254 -9.68 -30.23 18.38
CA TYR A 254 -9.03 -31.47 17.97
C TYR A 254 -8.64 -32.32 19.19
N SER A 255 -8.09 -31.69 20.25
CA SER A 255 -7.76 -32.38 21.50
C SER A 255 -8.96 -33.11 22.10
N GLN A 256 -10.07 -32.39 22.25
CA GLN A 256 -11.25 -32.93 22.93
C GLN A 256 -11.96 -33.99 22.09
N MET A 257 -11.97 -33.83 20.76
CA MET A 257 -12.50 -34.86 19.86
C MET A 257 -11.70 -36.15 19.95
N LYS A 258 -10.36 -36.06 19.91
CA LYS A 258 -9.49 -37.22 20.09
C LYS A 258 -9.68 -37.88 21.46
N ASP A 259 -9.88 -37.08 22.51
CA ASP A 259 -10.23 -37.57 23.84
C ASP A 259 -11.64 -38.22 23.86
N CYS A 260 -12.63 -37.74 23.08
CA CYS A 260 -13.94 -38.40 22.94
C CYS A 260 -13.78 -39.75 22.21
N GLU A 261 -13.12 -39.78 21.04
CA GLU A 261 -12.92 -41.01 20.25
C GLU A 261 -12.24 -42.12 21.07
N THR A 262 -11.21 -41.77 21.84
CA THR A 262 -10.49 -42.74 22.69
C THR A 262 -11.34 -43.28 23.83
N LYS A 263 -12.27 -42.49 24.38
CA LYS A 263 -13.16 -42.89 25.49
C LYS A 263 -14.38 -43.66 25.01
N THR A 264 -15.00 -43.25 23.91
CA THR A 264 -16.28 -43.77 23.43
C THR A 264 -16.13 -44.80 22.32
N GLY A 265 -14.97 -44.85 21.64
CA GLY A 265 -14.74 -45.70 20.47
C GLY A 265 -15.43 -45.20 19.20
N LEU A 266 -16.00 -43.99 19.22
CA LEU A 266 -16.64 -43.36 18.05
C LEU A 266 -15.56 -42.81 17.10
N SER A 267 -15.85 -42.81 15.79
CA SER A 267 -14.98 -42.22 14.76
C SER A 267 -15.50 -40.83 14.37
N LEU A 268 -14.95 -39.78 14.96
CA LEU A 268 -15.37 -38.38 14.85
C LEU A 268 -14.42 -37.52 13.99
N LEU A 269 -13.10 -37.73 14.11
CA LEU A 269 -12.07 -36.92 13.44
C LEU A 269 -12.18 -36.92 11.91
N PRO A 270 -12.49 -38.04 11.23
CA PRO A 270 -12.66 -38.05 9.77
C PRO A 270 -13.75 -37.09 9.29
N SER A 271 -14.85 -36.97 10.05
CA SER A 271 -15.99 -36.12 9.68
C SER A 271 -15.68 -34.63 9.80
N LEU A 272 -14.75 -34.23 10.68
CA LEU A 272 -14.29 -32.85 10.83
C LEU A 272 -12.99 -32.55 10.08
N GLN A 273 -12.51 -33.47 9.24
CA GLN A 273 -11.27 -33.28 8.48
C GLN A 273 -11.32 -32.01 7.62
N SER A 274 -12.48 -31.67 7.04
CA SER A 274 -12.69 -30.44 6.26
C SER A 274 -12.52 -29.17 7.11
N VAL A 275 -12.94 -29.20 8.38
CA VAL A 275 -12.79 -28.08 9.32
C VAL A 275 -11.34 -27.92 9.74
N PHE A 276 -10.62 -29.02 9.99
CA PHE A 276 -9.19 -28.95 10.33
C PHE A 276 -8.33 -28.57 9.12
N GLN A 277 -8.67 -29.04 7.91
CA GLN A 277 -8.03 -28.64 6.64
C GLN A 277 -8.27 -27.16 6.29
N SER A 278 -9.42 -26.62 6.71
CA SER A 278 -9.69 -25.19 6.59
C SER A 278 -9.06 -24.46 7.77
N ALA A 279 -7.75 -24.24 7.69
CA ALA A 279 -6.99 -23.56 8.72
C ALA A 279 -6.94 -22.02 8.57
N PRO A 280 -6.65 -21.29 9.67
CA PRO A 280 -6.43 -19.86 9.62
C PRO A 280 -5.28 -19.48 8.67
N ALA A 281 -5.31 -18.24 8.17
CA ALA A 281 -4.26 -17.70 7.29
C ALA A 281 -2.86 -17.73 7.94
N VAL A 282 -2.81 -17.62 9.28
CA VAL A 282 -1.59 -17.67 10.11
C VAL A 282 -1.88 -18.47 11.38
N TRP A 283 -0.96 -19.34 11.77
CA TRP A 283 -1.03 -20.05 13.06
C TRP A 283 -0.33 -19.25 14.15
N THR A 284 -1.05 -18.86 15.20
CA THR A 284 -0.47 -18.14 16.35
C THR A 284 -0.40 -19.06 17.55
N ILE A 285 0.82 -19.44 17.96
CA ILE A 285 1.05 -20.52 18.92
C ILE A 285 1.85 -20.05 20.13
N LYS A 286 1.44 -20.51 21.31
CA LYS A 286 2.26 -20.54 22.53
C LYS A 286 2.73 -21.97 22.74
N LEU A 287 4.04 -22.17 22.89
CA LEU A 287 4.58 -23.50 23.15
C LEU A 287 4.18 -23.96 24.56
N SER A 288 3.35 -25.00 24.61
CA SER A 288 3.02 -25.79 25.80
C SER A 288 2.85 -27.26 25.41
N GLU A 289 3.14 -28.18 26.33
CA GLU A 289 3.30 -29.63 26.08
C GLU A 289 2.07 -30.24 25.38
N ARG A 290 0.86 -29.82 25.80
CA ARG A 290 -0.40 -30.28 25.21
C ARG A 290 -0.67 -29.71 23.82
N LYS A 291 -0.29 -28.46 23.56
CA LYS A 291 -0.62 -27.79 22.28
C LYS A 291 0.35 -28.15 21.15
N THR A 292 1.61 -28.41 21.47
CA THR A 292 2.66 -28.63 20.46
C THR A 292 2.55 -29.99 19.76
N SER A 293 2.22 -31.04 20.51
CA SER A 293 1.98 -32.39 19.96
C SER A 293 0.74 -32.42 19.05
N ILE A 294 -0.34 -31.75 19.48
CA ILE A 294 -1.57 -31.60 18.72
C ILE A 294 -1.34 -30.76 17.46
N LEU A 295 -0.57 -29.68 17.55
CA LEU A 295 -0.22 -28.86 16.40
C LEU A 295 0.45 -29.68 15.29
N LEU A 296 1.38 -30.58 15.64
CA LEU A 296 2.03 -31.45 14.64
C LEU A 296 1.00 -32.34 13.91
N GLU A 297 0.02 -32.88 14.62
CA GLU A 297 -1.04 -33.69 14.02
C GLU A 297 -1.95 -32.86 13.12
N VAL A 298 -2.35 -31.67 13.58
CA VAL A 298 -3.21 -30.76 12.81
C VAL A 298 -2.49 -30.21 11.57
N LEU A 299 -1.18 -29.93 11.66
CA LEU A 299 -0.37 -29.50 10.52
C LEU A 299 -0.23 -30.58 9.45
N LYS A 300 -0.18 -31.87 9.84
CA LYS A 300 -0.17 -33.00 8.89
C LYS A 300 -1.48 -33.14 8.11
N LEU A 301 -2.59 -32.63 8.65
CA LEU A 301 -3.89 -32.65 7.99
C LEU A 301 -4.03 -31.53 6.95
N GLN A 302 -3.15 -30.52 6.94
CA GLN A 302 -3.22 -29.37 6.03
C GLN A 302 -2.87 -29.75 4.58
N SER A 303 -3.58 -29.18 3.61
CA SER A 303 -3.26 -29.31 2.18
C SER A 303 -2.08 -28.44 1.75
N GLU A 304 -1.84 -27.33 2.44
CA GLU A 304 -0.78 -26.36 2.14
C GLU A 304 0.02 -25.98 3.39
N LYS A 305 1.30 -25.64 3.22
CA LYS A 305 2.13 -25.10 4.30
C LYS A 305 1.69 -23.67 4.64
N LYS A 306 1.36 -23.41 5.90
CA LYS A 306 0.94 -22.10 6.38
C LYS A 306 2.00 -21.44 7.26
N PRO A 307 2.00 -20.10 7.37
CA PRO A 307 2.92 -19.38 8.25
C PRO A 307 2.56 -19.61 9.73
N VAL A 308 3.58 -19.64 10.59
CA VAL A 308 3.45 -19.80 12.04
C VAL A 308 4.10 -18.62 12.76
N LYS A 309 3.38 -18.01 13.70
CA LYS A 309 3.83 -16.99 14.64
C LYS A 309 3.92 -17.59 16.05
N LEU A 310 5.13 -17.64 16.60
CA LEU A 310 5.39 -18.04 17.98
C LEU A 310 5.32 -16.83 18.90
N MET A 311 4.34 -16.82 19.81
CA MET A 311 4.16 -15.74 20.79
C MET A 311 5.00 -15.94 22.04
N VAL A 312 5.11 -17.19 22.51
CA VAL A 312 5.89 -17.56 23.71
C VAL A 312 6.63 -18.84 23.42
N CYS A 313 7.93 -18.84 23.73
CA CYS A 313 8.80 -19.99 23.60
C CYS A 313 8.91 -20.71 24.94
N SER A 314 8.85 -22.05 24.92
CA SER A 314 9.05 -22.86 26.11
C SER A 314 10.53 -23.04 26.43
N HIS A 315 10.82 -23.21 27.72
CA HIS A 315 12.15 -23.60 28.20
C HIS A 315 12.33 -25.12 28.27
N GLU A 316 11.30 -25.90 27.95
CA GLU A 316 11.35 -27.35 27.97
C GLU A 316 11.90 -27.93 26.64
N GLU A 317 12.92 -28.79 26.75
CA GLU A 317 13.57 -29.39 25.59
C GLU A 317 12.61 -30.28 24.77
N SER A 318 11.72 -31.03 25.44
CA SER A 318 10.71 -31.90 24.82
C SER A 318 9.74 -31.12 23.94
N GLU A 319 9.26 -29.96 24.41
CA GLU A 319 8.33 -29.12 23.68
C GLU A 319 8.97 -28.51 22.44
N VAL A 320 10.17 -27.94 22.59
CA VAL A 320 10.90 -27.39 21.44
C VAL A 320 11.25 -28.50 20.45
N ARG A 321 11.57 -29.72 20.91
CA ARG A 321 11.88 -30.86 20.04
C ARG A 321 10.66 -31.26 19.21
N THR A 322 9.50 -31.30 19.84
CA THR A 322 8.22 -31.58 19.17
C THR A 322 7.90 -30.47 18.17
N PHE A 323 8.14 -29.20 18.52
CA PHE A 323 7.97 -28.09 17.59
C PHE A 323 8.93 -28.15 16.39
N LEU A 324 10.20 -28.53 16.58
CA LEU A 324 11.15 -28.68 15.47
C LEU A 324 10.68 -29.73 14.44
N GLN A 325 9.89 -30.73 14.86
CA GLN A 325 9.27 -31.69 13.94
C GLN A 325 8.13 -31.08 13.10
N CYS A 326 7.60 -29.91 13.47
CA CYS A 326 6.60 -29.17 12.70
C CYS A 326 7.21 -28.41 11.52
N LEU A 327 8.51 -28.08 11.54
CA LEU A 327 9.18 -27.24 10.53
C LEU A 327 8.94 -27.69 9.07
N PRO A 328 8.92 -28.99 8.72
CA PRO A 328 8.64 -29.43 7.35
C PRO A 328 7.26 -29.01 6.82
N TYR A 329 6.30 -28.75 7.70
CA TYR A 329 4.91 -28.41 7.39
C TYR A 329 4.62 -26.89 7.44
N ILE A 330 5.64 -26.07 7.72
CA ILE A 330 5.53 -24.61 7.89
C ILE A 330 6.11 -23.91 6.65
N SER A 331 5.48 -22.81 6.21
CA SER A 331 5.98 -22.02 5.08
C SER A 331 6.87 -20.85 5.51
N GLN A 332 6.54 -20.19 6.63
CA GLN A 332 7.29 -19.09 7.21
C GLN A 332 7.17 -19.14 8.74
N LEU A 333 8.24 -18.76 9.44
CA LEU A 333 8.27 -18.71 10.91
C LEU A 333 8.54 -17.28 11.38
N SER A 334 7.63 -16.75 12.20
CA SER A 334 7.83 -15.51 12.95
C SER A 334 8.00 -15.85 14.42
N CYS A 335 9.13 -15.45 15.02
CA CYS A 335 9.41 -15.68 16.43
C CYS A 335 10.33 -14.57 16.98
N ASP A 336 10.54 -14.58 18.30
CA ASP A 336 11.54 -13.73 18.93
C ASP A 336 12.94 -13.97 18.31
N PRO A 337 13.72 -12.92 18.02
CA PRO A 337 15.07 -13.06 17.44
C PRO A 337 16.03 -13.94 18.27
N GLY A 338 15.83 -14.03 19.58
CA GLY A 338 16.60 -14.89 20.49
C GLY A 338 16.15 -16.35 20.51
N PHE A 339 15.11 -16.73 19.77
CA PHE A 339 14.60 -18.11 19.75
C PHE A 339 15.66 -19.10 19.27
N PHE A 340 16.34 -18.83 18.15
CA PHE A 340 17.36 -19.74 17.62
C PHE A 340 18.50 -19.97 18.61
N GLN A 341 18.96 -18.91 19.29
CA GLN A 341 19.94 -19.00 20.36
C GLN A 341 19.44 -19.84 21.54
N SER A 342 18.17 -19.69 21.91
CA SER A 342 17.53 -20.47 22.97
C SER A 342 17.48 -21.95 22.61
N VAL A 343 17.09 -22.29 21.38
CA VAL A 343 17.16 -23.67 20.85
C VAL A 343 18.60 -24.19 20.92
N CYS A 344 19.60 -23.46 20.42
CA CYS A 344 21.00 -23.88 20.48
C CYS A 344 21.54 -24.06 21.91
N SER A 345 20.94 -23.40 22.90
CA SER A 345 21.33 -23.48 24.31
C SER A 345 20.66 -24.67 25.03
N LEU A 346 19.44 -25.04 24.64
CA LEU A 346 18.71 -26.19 25.15
C LEU A 346 19.22 -27.51 24.52
N PHE A 347 19.49 -27.50 23.21
CA PHE A 347 19.89 -28.68 22.46
C PHE A 347 21.40 -28.85 22.39
N SER A 348 21.89 -30.01 22.84
CA SER A 348 23.24 -30.47 22.48
C SER A 348 23.14 -31.24 21.17
N VAL A 349 23.39 -30.57 20.05
CA VAL A 349 23.30 -31.15 18.71
C VAL A 349 24.32 -32.28 18.56
N LYS A 350 23.88 -33.53 18.63
CA LYS A 350 24.73 -34.73 18.58
C LYS A 350 24.51 -35.55 17.31
N SER A 351 23.32 -35.52 16.71
CA SER A 351 22.99 -36.29 15.51
C SER A 351 22.98 -35.45 14.24
N ARG A 352 23.11 -36.10 13.07
CA ARG A 352 23.00 -35.43 11.75
C ARG A 352 21.58 -34.91 11.49
N GLU A 353 20.57 -35.61 12.00
CA GLU A 353 19.16 -35.25 11.87
C GLU A 353 18.85 -33.95 12.62
N GLU A 354 19.37 -33.79 13.84
CA GLU A 354 19.22 -32.56 14.62
C GLU A 354 19.85 -31.35 13.93
N VAL A 355 21.03 -31.54 13.32
CA VAL A 355 21.68 -30.49 12.53
C VAL A 355 20.79 -30.07 11.36
N GLN A 356 20.19 -31.04 10.65
CA GLN A 356 19.31 -30.76 9.52
C GLN A 356 18.06 -29.99 9.94
N LEU A 357 17.48 -30.31 11.11
CA LEU A 357 16.34 -29.57 11.66
C LEU A 357 16.69 -28.11 11.96
N LEU A 358 17.88 -27.84 12.52
CA LEU A 358 18.34 -26.47 12.78
C LEU A 358 18.68 -25.70 11.50
N VAL A 359 19.17 -26.37 10.46
CA VAL A 359 19.33 -25.75 9.13
C VAL A 359 17.96 -25.35 8.56
N SER A 360 16.95 -26.23 8.65
CA SER A 360 15.58 -25.90 8.25
C SER A 360 14.99 -24.75 9.06
N LEU A 361 15.32 -24.67 10.36
CA LEU A 361 14.92 -23.54 11.21
C LEU A 361 15.54 -22.23 10.71
N LEU A 362 16.85 -22.21 10.43
CA LEU A 362 17.52 -21.01 9.87
C LEU A 362 16.96 -20.60 8.52
N GLN A 363 16.62 -21.57 7.66
CA GLN A 363 15.97 -21.29 6.37
C GLN A 363 14.65 -20.55 6.56
N LEU A 364 13.83 -20.96 7.54
CA LEU A 364 12.57 -20.29 7.85
C LEU A 364 12.75 -18.91 8.51
N LEU A 365 13.92 -18.63 9.09
CA LEU A 365 14.32 -17.34 9.66
C LEU A 365 15.09 -16.46 8.65
N ASN A 366 15.08 -16.81 7.36
CA ASN A 366 15.83 -16.12 6.30
C ASN A 366 17.34 -16.02 6.57
N PHE A 367 17.92 -17.03 7.23
CA PHE A 367 19.34 -17.10 7.58
C PHE A 367 19.87 -15.94 8.47
N ASN A 368 18.96 -15.21 9.12
CA ASN A 368 19.35 -14.20 10.11
C ASN A 368 19.64 -14.86 11.45
N LEU A 369 20.88 -14.73 11.93
CA LEU A 369 21.30 -15.29 13.20
C LEU A 369 21.69 -14.18 14.17
N LEU A 370 20.84 -13.93 15.17
CA LEU A 370 21.15 -13.03 16.28
C LEU A 370 21.73 -13.84 17.46
N LEU A 371 22.93 -13.47 17.90
CA LEU A 371 23.55 -14.01 19.11
C LEU A 371 23.78 -12.90 20.14
N THR A 372 23.25 -13.10 21.34
CA THR A 372 23.27 -12.12 22.43
C THR A 372 23.76 -12.67 23.76
N GLY A 373 24.34 -11.79 24.58
CA GLY A 373 24.79 -12.13 25.94
C GLY A 373 26.02 -13.05 25.99
N GLU A 374 26.13 -13.83 27.08
CA GLU A 374 27.25 -14.77 27.28
C GLU A 374 26.96 -16.10 26.57
N LEU A 375 27.70 -16.34 25.48
CA LEU A 375 27.56 -17.57 24.70
C LEU A 375 28.23 -18.75 25.44
N ARG A 376 27.41 -19.64 25.98
CA ARG A 376 27.89 -20.87 26.62
C ARG A 376 28.53 -21.78 25.57
N ARG A 377 29.50 -22.60 26.01
CA ARG A 377 30.20 -23.59 25.15
C ARG A 377 29.25 -24.47 24.33
N LYS A 378 28.09 -24.83 24.90
CA LYS A 378 27.05 -25.62 24.22
C LYS A 378 26.49 -24.87 23.00
N THR A 379 26.05 -23.63 23.19
CA THR A 379 25.51 -22.76 22.13
C THR A 379 26.52 -22.58 20.99
N CYS A 380 27.78 -22.27 21.29
CA CYS A 380 28.83 -22.14 20.28
C CYS A 380 29.10 -23.44 19.52
N SER A 381 29.11 -24.58 20.23
CA SER A 381 29.31 -25.89 19.60
C SER A 381 28.15 -26.27 18.68
N SER A 382 26.91 -25.94 19.05
CA SER A 382 25.72 -26.19 18.24
C SER A 382 25.72 -25.29 16.99
N VAL A 383 25.91 -23.97 17.16
CA VAL A 383 26.02 -23.01 16.06
C VAL A 383 27.15 -23.39 15.09
N GLY A 384 28.32 -23.74 15.60
CA GLY A 384 29.48 -24.13 14.79
C GLY A 384 29.30 -25.45 14.02
N ARG A 385 28.34 -26.31 14.39
CA ARG A 385 27.96 -27.51 13.63
C ARG A 385 26.95 -27.20 12.53
N VAL A 386 26.13 -26.16 12.70
CA VAL A 386 25.05 -25.79 11.77
C VAL A 386 25.57 -24.86 10.65
N LEU A 387 26.34 -23.82 11.01
CA LEU A 387 26.79 -22.79 10.06
C LEU A 387 27.53 -23.34 8.82
N PRO A 388 28.44 -24.33 8.92
CA PRO A 388 29.13 -24.86 7.74
C PRO A 388 28.19 -25.46 6.68
N LEU A 389 26.99 -25.89 7.08
CA LEU A 389 25.99 -26.48 6.17
C LEU A 389 25.06 -25.45 5.54
N CYS A 390 25.07 -24.20 6.03
CA CYS A 390 24.26 -23.10 5.50
C CYS A 390 24.94 -22.36 4.33
N GLY A 391 26.24 -22.59 4.08
CA GLY A 391 27.00 -21.93 3.01
C GLY A 391 27.14 -20.42 3.24
N SER A 392 27.32 -19.65 2.16
CA SER A 392 27.56 -18.19 2.19
C SER A 392 26.31 -17.33 2.45
N LYS A 393 25.22 -17.90 3.00
CA LYS A 393 23.91 -17.21 3.07
C LYS A 393 23.55 -16.64 4.43
N VAL A 394 24.46 -16.66 5.42
CA VAL A 394 24.12 -16.34 6.81
C VAL A 394 24.60 -14.95 7.19
N ASP A 395 23.66 -14.11 7.62
CA ASP A 395 23.93 -12.82 8.24
C ASP A 395 24.02 -13.02 9.76
N LEU A 396 25.22 -12.83 10.31
CA LEU A 396 25.48 -13.03 11.73
C LEU A 396 25.55 -11.69 12.47
N ILE A 397 24.60 -11.47 13.38
CA ILE A 397 24.52 -10.28 14.23
C ILE A 397 24.97 -10.67 15.64
N LEU A 398 26.04 -10.05 16.12
CA LEU A 398 26.57 -10.26 17.48
C LEU A 398 26.34 -9.04 18.36
N THR A 399 25.84 -9.24 19.58
CA THR A 399 25.73 -8.12 20.56
C THR A 399 26.86 -8.11 21.60
N VAL A 400 27.38 -6.91 21.90
CA VAL A 400 28.66 -6.68 22.62
C VAL A 400 28.62 -6.96 24.13
N SER A 401 27.44 -7.19 24.73
CA SER A 401 27.25 -6.98 26.17
C SER A 401 28.15 -7.81 27.11
N LYS A 402 28.61 -9.03 26.74
CA LYS A 402 29.64 -9.83 27.46
C LYS A 402 30.29 -10.90 26.57
N MET A 403 31.15 -10.52 25.61
CA MET A 403 31.95 -11.51 24.88
C MET A 403 33.15 -11.99 25.74
N SER A 404 33.11 -13.25 26.20
CA SER A 404 34.29 -13.92 26.76
C SER A 404 34.60 -15.18 25.97
N TRP A 405 35.67 -15.12 25.17
CA TRP A 405 36.15 -16.26 24.41
C TRP A 405 37.17 -17.01 25.28
N ALA A 406 36.81 -18.21 25.75
CA ALA A 406 37.72 -19.04 26.51
C ALA A 406 38.92 -19.42 25.63
N ARG A 407 40.08 -18.80 25.87
CA ARG A 407 41.37 -18.95 25.13
C ARG A 407 41.96 -20.37 25.11
N ARG A 408 41.21 -21.42 25.44
CA ARG A 408 41.71 -22.79 25.57
C ARG A 408 40.75 -23.81 24.97
N SER A 409 40.72 -23.94 23.64
CA SER A 409 40.57 -25.24 22.97
C SER A 409 40.68 -25.08 21.46
N ARG A 410 41.30 -26.08 20.79
CA ARG A 410 41.36 -26.20 19.32
C ARG A 410 39.92 -26.20 18.77
N VAL A 411 39.49 -25.10 18.15
CA VAL A 411 38.27 -25.08 17.33
C VAL A 411 38.64 -25.71 15.98
N ALA A 412 37.96 -26.81 15.64
CA ALA A 412 38.40 -27.74 14.60
C ALA A 412 37.95 -27.38 13.16
N CYS A 413 37.31 -26.23 12.92
CA CYS A 413 36.83 -25.88 11.59
C CYS A 413 37.06 -24.39 11.28
N PRO A 414 37.76 -24.04 10.18
CA PRO A 414 37.72 -22.70 9.62
C PRO A 414 36.30 -22.39 9.17
N LEU A 415 35.77 -21.23 9.57
CA LEU A 415 34.40 -20.81 9.29
C LEU A 415 34.45 -19.64 8.31
N VAL A 416 33.73 -19.77 7.19
CA VAL A 416 33.61 -18.70 6.18
C VAL A 416 32.30 -17.95 6.43
N VAL A 417 32.38 -16.64 6.66
CA VAL A 417 31.21 -15.78 6.89
C VAL A 417 31.30 -14.62 5.89
N GLU A 418 30.23 -14.35 5.14
CA GLU A 418 30.24 -13.26 4.16
C GLU A 418 30.13 -11.90 4.85
N GLU A 419 29.21 -11.76 5.80
CA GLU A 419 28.99 -10.53 6.54
C GLU A 419 28.86 -10.79 8.05
N LEU A 420 29.66 -10.07 8.84
CA LEU A 420 29.60 -10.09 10.30
C LEU A 420 29.28 -8.69 10.80
N SER A 421 28.15 -8.52 11.49
CA SER A 421 27.79 -7.25 12.12
C SER A 421 27.90 -7.34 13.65
N VAL A 422 28.51 -6.31 14.25
CA VAL A 422 28.69 -6.21 15.70
C VAL A 422 27.96 -4.99 16.23
N VAL A 423 26.91 -5.24 17.02
CA VAL A 423 26.01 -4.19 17.53
C VAL A 423 26.16 -4.04 19.05
N SER A 424 26.33 -2.81 19.52
CA SER A 424 26.36 -2.51 20.96
C SER A 424 24.97 -2.08 21.46
N THR A 425 24.33 -2.93 22.27
CA THR A 425 22.97 -2.68 22.79
C THR A 425 22.94 -1.84 24.08
N LYS A 426 24.10 -1.40 24.62
CA LYS A 426 24.16 -0.62 25.86
C LYS A 426 25.08 0.59 25.75
N ALA A 427 24.51 1.78 25.99
CA ALA A 427 25.20 3.08 25.97
C ALA A 427 26.32 3.25 27.01
N GLN A 428 26.52 2.30 27.94
CA GLN A 428 27.52 2.38 29.01
C GLN A 428 28.33 1.08 29.13
N THR A 429 29.03 0.68 28.07
CA THR A 429 30.03 -0.40 28.15
C THR A 429 31.40 0.19 28.52
N SER A 430 32.02 -0.31 29.60
CA SER A 430 33.34 0.18 30.05
C SER A 430 34.42 0.01 28.97
N GLN A 431 35.33 0.98 28.82
CA GLN A 431 36.43 0.97 27.83
C GLN A 431 37.27 -0.32 27.88
N ARG A 432 37.48 -0.90 29.08
CA ARG A 432 38.20 -2.16 29.27
C ARG A 432 37.45 -3.38 28.69
N ALA A 433 36.11 -3.35 28.65
CA ALA A 433 35.31 -4.38 28.03
C ALA A 433 35.37 -4.28 26.50
N LEU A 434 35.31 -3.08 25.94
CA LEU A 434 35.43 -2.84 24.50
C LEU A 434 36.80 -3.22 23.93
N LEU A 435 37.89 -2.96 24.68
CA LEU A 435 39.24 -3.45 24.32
C LEU A 435 39.33 -4.99 24.30
N LYS A 436 38.67 -5.66 25.26
CA LYS A 436 38.58 -7.12 25.26
C LYS A 436 37.78 -7.65 24.07
N VAL A 437 36.68 -6.99 23.70
CA VAL A 437 35.87 -7.33 22.53
C VAL A 437 36.70 -7.18 21.26
N GLY A 438 37.41 -6.05 21.09
CA GLY A 438 38.34 -5.85 19.97
C GLY A 438 39.41 -6.94 19.86
N SER A 439 40.06 -7.28 20.98
CA SER A 439 41.05 -8.37 21.00
C SER A 439 40.44 -9.76 20.73
N SER A 440 39.18 -9.95 21.13
CA SER A 440 38.44 -11.20 20.90
C SER A 440 38.03 -11.31 19.43
N LEU A 441 37.60 -10.20 18.80
CA LEU A 441 37.32 -10.08 17.37
C LEU A 441 38.58 -10.32 16.53
N ALA A 442 39.71 -9.71 16.89
CA ALA A 442 40.98 -9.97 16.21
C ALA A 442 41.43 -11.44 16.35
N SER A 443 41.19 -12.06 17.52
CA SER A 443 41.46 -13.48 17.72
C SER A 443 40.50 -14.36 16.90
N LEU A 444 39.25 -13.94 16.78
CA LEU A 444 38.18 -14.57 16.00
C LEU A 444 38.52 -14.62 14.51
N LEU A 445 38.92 -13.49 13.94
CA LEU A 445 39.29 -13.34 12.52
C LEU A 445 40.52 -14.18 12.14
N ARG A 446 41.35 -14.59 13.11
CA ARG A 446 42.42 -15.58 12.84
C ARG A 446 41.89 -16.98 12.50
N PHE A 447 40.68 -17.30 12.95
CA PHE A 447 40.06 -18.61 12.72
C PHE A 447 38.88 -18.53 11.73
N TRP A 448 38.29 -17.35 11.55
CA TRP A 448 37.14 -17.11 10.68
C TRP A 448 37.54 -16.24 9.49
N THR A 449 37.24 -16.68 8.28
CA THR A 449 37.42 -15.87 7.08
C THR A 449 36.14 -15.07 6.85
N VAL A 450 36.19 -13.78 7.22
CA VAL A 450 35.07 -12.85 7.07
C VAL A 450 35.29 -11.99 5.82
N GLY A 451 34.31 -11.90 4.93
CA GLY A 451 34.39 -11.03 3.76
C GLY A 451 34.19 -9.55 4.13
N ARG A 452 33.08 -9.26 4.80
CA ARG A 452 32.67 -7.92 5.23
C ARG A 452 32.42 -7.87 6.74
N LEU A 453 32.99 -6.86 7.40
CA LEU A 453 32.84 -6.64 8.84
C LEU A 453 32.17 -5.28 9.07
N ASP A 454 30.94 -5.29 9.57
CA ASP A 454 30.21 -4.07 9.92
C ASP A 454 30.36 -3.77 11.43
N LEU A 455 31.03 -2.66 11.73
CA LEU A 455 31.30 -2.16 13.06
C LEU A 455 30.63 -0.79 13.32
N THR A 456 29.72 -0.35 12.45
CA THR A 456 29.05 0.96 12.54
C THR A 456 28.37 1.19 13.89
N GLU A 457 27.70 0.18 14.45
CA GLU A 457 27.01 0.26 15.74
C GLU A 457 27.81 -0.34 16.91
N SER A 458 29.11 -0.64 16.71
CA SER A 458 29.91 -1.39 17.70
C SER A 458 30.47 -0.53 18.84
N GLY A 459 30.69 0.77 18.60
CA GLY A 459 31.31 1.69 19.57
C GLY A 459 32.75 1.30 19.99
N LEU A 460 33.48 0.55 19.16
CA LEU A 460 34.84 0.10 19.49
C LEU A 460 35.86 1.26 19.48
N PRO A 461 36.77 1.35 20.47
CA PRO A 461 37.80 2.37 20.49
C PRO A 461 38.82 2.15 19.37
N ALA A 462 39.34 3.24 18.80
CA ALA A 462 40.25 3.18 17.65
C ALA A 462 41.53 2.34 17.89
N GLN A 463 42.01 2.24 19.14
CA GLN A 463 43.13 1.38 19.53
C GLN A 463 42.84 -0.12 19.26
N SER A 464 41.61 -0.57 19.43
CA SER A 464 41.20 -1.94 19.09
C SER A 464 41.23 -2.19 17.59
N LEU A 465 40.90 -1.17 16.80
CA LEU A 465 40.80 -1.26 15.34
C LEU A 465 42.17 -1.41 14.67
N LEU A 466 43.26 -0.88 15.27
CA LEU A 466 44.63 -1.13 14.82
C LEU A 466 44.95 -2.63 14.76
N SER A 467 44.45 -3.41 15.71
CA SER A 467 44.66 -4.86 15.70
C SER A 467 43.90 -5.60 14.59
N LEU A 468 42.85 -4.98 14.04
CA LEU A 468 42.11 -5.49 12.87
C LEU A 468 42.80 -5.13 11.55
N LEU A 469 43.50 -3.97 11.50
CA LEU A 469 44.31 -3.56 10.34
C LEU A 469 45.50 -4.48 10.09
N LEU A 470 46.08 -5.05 11.15
CA LEU A 470 47.19 -6.02 11.09
C LEU A 470 46.77 -7.42 10.63
N HIS A 471 45.51 -7.62 10.23
CA HIS A 471 45.04 -8.91 9.75
C HIS A 471 45.32 -9.08 8.25
N ASP A 472 46.05 -10.12 7.86
CA ASP A 472 46.52 -10.31 6.47
C ASP A 472 45.44 -10.70 5.44
N ALA A 473 44.23 -11.10 5.88
CA ALA A 473 43.17 -11.53 4.97
C ALA A 473 42.44 -10.35 4.28
N PRO A 474 41.91 -10.53 3.05
CA PRO A 474 41.08 -9.53 2.39
C PRO A 474 39.77 -9.35 3.17
N LEU A 475 39.66 -8.21 3.84
CA LEU A 475 38.56 -7.86 4.73
C LEU A 475 38.12 -6.44 4.41
N THR A 476 36.85 -6.24 4.07
CA THR A 476 36.27 -4.90 3.96
C THR A 476 35.60 -4.54 5.27
N VAL A 477 35.99 -3.43 5.89
CA VAL A 477 35.47 -3.02 7.20
C VAL A 477 34.64 -1.74 7.07
N ARG A 478 33.45 -1.70 7.67
CA ARG A 478 32.62 -0.50 7.80
C ARG A 478 32.68 0.02 9.24
N LEU A 479 32.91 1.33 9.40
CA LEU A 479 33.00 1.99 10.70
C LEU A 479 32.02 3.15 10.79
N SER A 480 31.72 3.58 12.02
CA SER A 480 31.04 4.86 12.26
C SER A 480 31.95 6.04 11.95
N GLU A 481 31.33 7.20 11.69
CA GLU A 481 32.03 8.47 11.42
C GLU A 481 33.03 8.82 12.54
N GLU A 482 32.62 8.70 13.80
CA GLU A 482 33.46 9.00 14.96
C GLU A 482 34.67 8.04 15.08
N SER A 483 34.45 6.75 14.85
CA SER A 483 35.52 5.74 14.96
C SER A 483 36.55 5.88 13.84
N LEU A 484 36.09 6.22 12.63
CA LEU A 484 36.96 6.45 11.47
C LEU A 484 37.81 7.71 11.69
N GLN A 485 37.22 8.79 12.22
CA GLN A 485 37.94 10.00 12.58
C GLN A 485 39.03 9.75 13.63
N GLN A 486 38.72 9.03 14.72
CA GLN A 486 39.69 8.69 15.77
C GLN A 486 40.83 7.81 15.25
N LEU A 487 40.52 6.86 14.36
CA LEU A 487 41.52 5.99 13.76
C LEU A 487 42.47 6.75 12.83
N LEU A 488 41.97 7.70 12.03
CA LEU A 488 42.80 8.54 11.17
C LEU A 488 43.79 9.39 11.96
N VAL A 489 43.36 9.97 13.08
CA VAL A 489 44.24 10.74 13.98
C VAL A 489 45.36 9.85 14.53
N LEU A 490 45.01 8.64 15.01
CA LEU A 490 46.00 7.69 15.52
C LEU A 490 46.96 7.20 14.43
N LEU A 491 46.49 6.94 13.20
CA LEU A 491 47.36 6.53 12.09
C LEU A 491 48.38 7.62 11.74
N HIS A 492 47.98 8.88 11.85
CA HIS A 492 48.88 10.01 11.61
C HIS A 492 49.89 10.23 12.72
N GLU A 493 49.53 9.97 13.98
CA GLU A 493 50.50 9.95 15.09
C GLU A 493 51.52 8.83 14.93
N VAL A 494 51.09 7.67 14.39
CA VAL A 494 51.94 6.49 14.23
C VAL A 494 52.85 6.56 13.01
N GLN A 495 52.44 7.25 11.93
CA GLN A 495 53.21 7.45 10.68
C GLN A 495 53.77 6.16 10.04
N ASP A 496 53.09 5.03 10.23
CA ASP A 496 53.48 3.74 9.66
C ASP A 496 52.87 3.56 8.26
N GLN A 497 53.73 3.27 7.27
CA GLN A 497 53.33 3.14 5.87
C GLN A 497 52.48 1.89 5.61
N ASP A 498 52.85 0.75 6.19
CA ASP A 498 52.18 -0.54 5.96
C ASP A 498 50.78 -0.54 6.59
N LEU A 499 50.65 0.03 7.78
CA LEU A 499 49.35 0.23 8.43
C LEU A 499 48.43 1.18 7.64
N THR A 500 49.00 2.26 7.08
CA THR A 500 48.25 3.22 6.26
C THR A 500 47.77 2.59 4.95
N LEU A 501 48.61 1.78 4.30
CA LEU A 501 48.23 1.03 3.09
C LEU A 501 47.18 -0.04 3.39
N SER A 502 47.31 -0.77 4.51
CA SER A 502 46.29 -1.71 4.97
C SER A 502 44.96 -1.02 5.27
N PHE A 503 44.99 0.16 5.88
CA PHE A 503 43.81 0.97 6.09
C PHE A 503 43.13 1.34 4.77
N LEU A 504 43.86 1.93 3.81
CA LEU A 504 43.28 2.29 2.53
C LEU A 504 42.68 1.05 1.84
N ASN A 505 43.41 -0.07 1.80
CA ASN A 505 42.94 -1.30 1.16
C ASN A 505 41.66 -1.89 1.79
N LYS A 506 41.55 -1.90 3.12
CA LYS A 506 40.40 -2.48 3.85
C LYS A 506 39.18 -1.56 3.94
N PHE A 507 39.38 -0.24 3.84
CA PHE A 507 38.33 0.76 4.00
C PHE A 507 37.89 1.45 2.70
N GLY A 508 38.51 1.13 1.55
CA GLY A 508 38.04 1.57 0.23
C GLY A 508 38.30 3.05 -0.08
N GLY A 509 39.05 3.76 0.77
CA GLY A 509 39.43 5.16 0.57
C GLY A 509 38.31 6.19 0.72
N ASP A 510 37.11 5.83 1.20
CA ASP A 510 36.04 6.80 1.43
C ASP A 510 36.23 7.55 2.76
N LEU A 511 36.67 8.81 2.66
CA LEU A 511 36.85 9.72 3.79
C LEU A 511 35.83 10.86 3.77
N SER A 512 34.73 10.72 3.01
CA SER A 512 33.70 11.75 2.87
C SER A 512 33.02 12.14 4.19
N SER A 513 33.00 11.21 5.16
CA SER A 513 32.46 11.46 6.50
C SER A 513 33.42 12.22 7.41
N CYS A 514 34.71 12.29 7.12
CA CYS A 514 35.72 12.81 8.05
C CYS A 514 36.05 14.30 7.90
N GLN A 515 36.44 14.90 9.03
CA GLN A 515 37.06 16.23 9.10
C GLN A 515 38.58 16.06 9.08
N LEU A 516 39.20 16.27 7.94
CA LEU A 516 40.63 16.15 7.75
C LEU A 516 41.30 17.50 8.03
N ASN A 517 42.57 17.48 8.44
CA ASN A 517 43.43 18.65 8.35
C ASN A 517 44.34 18.51 7.10
N TRP A 518 45.03 19.58 6.72
CA TRP A 518 45.91 19.53 5.53
C TRP A 518 47.04 18.51 5.67
N GLU A 519 47.67 18.43 6.85
CA GLU A 519 48.83 17.56 7.09
C GLU A 519 48.45 16.08 6.98
N LEU A 520 47.29 15.69 7.51
CA LEU A 520 46.69 14.37 7.39
C LEU A 520 46.41 14.01 5.94
N LEU A 521 45.71 14.90 5.21
CA LEU A 521 45.36 14.65 3.82
C LEU A 521 46.62 14.57 2.95
N HIS A 522 47.56 15.49 3.14
CA HIS A 522 48.82 15.50 2.40
C HIS A 522 49.66 14.24 2.67
N TYR A 523 49.72 13.77 3.92
CA TYR A 523 50.37 12.50 4.26
C TYR A 523 49.71 11.31 3.54
N LEU A 524 48.38 11.23 3.52
CA LEU A 524 47.64 10.17 2.83
C LEU A 524 47.84 10.20 1.31
N LEU A 525 47.87 11.40 0.71
CA LEU A 525 48.08 11.60 -0.73
C LEU A 525 49.52 11.33 -1.18
N GLN A 526 50.50 11.30 -0.26
CA GLN A 526 51.88 10.92 -0.56
C GLN A 526 52.08 9.39 -0.62
N GLN A 527 51.24 8.59 0.04
CA GLN A 527 51.43 7.14 0.11
C GLN A 527 51.14 6.46 -1.23
N PRO A 528 51.95 5.49 -1.71
CA PRO A 528 51.73 4.83 -3.00
C PRO A 528 50.58 3.80 -2.91
N SER A 529 49.33 4.26 -3.01
CA SER A 529 48.14 3.38 -3.06
C SER A 529 47.42 3.49 -4.40
N ALA A 530 46.86 2.36 -4.87
CA ALA A 530 46.04 2.29 -6.08
C ALA A 530 44.60 2.78 -5.86
N GLN A 531 44.21 3.06 -4.61
CA GLN A 531 42.85 3.48 -4.27
C GLN A 531 42.69 4.99 -4.33
N THR A 532 41.52 5.43 -4.81
CA THR A 532 41.12 6.84 -4.83
C THR A 532 40.55 7.27 -3.49
N ILE A 533 41.01 8.41 -2.97
CA ILE A 533 40.55 8.98 -1.72
C ILE A 533 39.36 9.88 -2.00
N THR A 534 38.20 9.55 -1.42
CA THR A 534 37.00 10.37 -1.55
C THR A 534 36.91 11.36 -0.39
N VAL A 535 36.77 12.66 -0.67
CA VAL A 535 36.73 13.71 0.35
C VAL A 535 35.53 14.63 0.13
N ASN A 536 34.86 15.04 1.21
CA ASN A 536 33.75 15.98 1.16
C ASN A 536 34.23 17.41 1.46
N LEU A 537 34.02 18.31 0.49
CA LEU A 537 34.47 19.71 0.58
C LEU A 537 33.68 20.54 1.61
N LYS A 538 32.40 20.20 1.87
CA LYS A 538 31.59 20.91 2.89
C LYS A 538 32.11 20.72 4.31
N LYS A 539 32.67 19.55 4.62
CA LYS A 539 33.27 19.27 5.94
C LYS A 539 34.71 19.80 6.05
N ASN A 540 35.36 20.13 4.94
CA ASN A 540 36.79 20.43 4.84
C ASN A 540 37.03 21.76 4.08
N PRO A 541 36.64 22.91 4.67
CA PRO A 541 36.67 24.20 3.97
C PRO A 541 38.09 24.66 3.58
N PHE A 542 39.13 24.22 4.28
CA PHE A 542 40.52 24.56 3.98
C PHE A 542 40.98 24.14 2.57
N LEU A 543 40.33 23.12 1.97
CA LEU A 543 40.63 22.68 0.60
C LEU A 543 40.32 23.77 -0.42
N GLN A 544 39.38 24.67 -0.12
CA GLN A 544 39.05 25.81 -0.97
C GLN A 544 40.21 26.81 -1.06
N GLU A 545 40.90 27.06 0.05
CA GLU A 545 42.03 27.99 0.13
C GLU A 545 43.31 27.44 -0.53
N ARG A 546 43.43 26.11 -0.62
CA ARG A 546 44.65 25.41 -1.08
C ARG A 546 44.47 24.70 -2.42
N ALA A 547 43.57 25.16 -3.28
CA ALA A 547 43.28 24.54 -4.57
C ALA A 547 44.56 24.29 -5.41
N THR A 548 45.49 25.25 -5.46
CA THR A 548 46.77 25.14 -6.19
C THR A 548 47.66 23.99 -5.70
N GLN A 549 47.68 23.72 -4.40
CA GLN A 549 48.48 22.65 -3.79
C GLN A 549 47.86 21.26 -4.00
N LEU A 550 46.56 21.19 -4.26
CA LEU A 550 45.82 19.95 -4.51
C LEU A 550 45.86 19.51 -5.97
N LEU A 551 46.03 20.44 -6.92
CA LEU A 551 46.03 20.13 -8.36
C LEU A 551 46.90 18.90 -8.72
N PRO A 552 48.16 18.75 -8.26
CA PRO A 552 49.00 17.59 -8.61
C PRO A 552 48.43 16.23 -8.19
N PHE A 553 47.59 16.19 -7.16
CA PHE A 553 47.07 14.96 -6.56
C PHE A 553 45.65 14.60 -7.01
N LEU A 554 45.01 15.40 -7.88
CA LEU A 554 43.63 15.18 -8.32
C LEU A 554 43.38 13.81 -8.96
N HIS A 555 44.41 13.20 -9.57
CA HIS A 555 44.31 11.86 -10.15
C HIS A 555 43.99 10.76 -9.13
N ARG A 556 44.17 11.03 -7.83
CA ARG A 556 43.90 10.11 -6.72
C ARG A 556 42.72 10.52 -5.86
N MET A 557 42.01 11.59 -6.21
CA MET A 557 40.96 12.14 -5.38
C MET A 557 39.60 12.12 -6.08
N VAL A 558 38.55 11.88 -5.31
CA VAL A 558 37.16 12.12 -5.72
C VAL A 558 36.55 13.13 -4.76
N LEU A 559 36.13 14.28 -5.28
CA LEU A 559 35.64 15.40 -4.48
C LEU A 559 34.11 15.39 -4.47
N GLN A 560 33.54 15.12 -3.29
CA GLN A 560 32.10 15.21 -3.09
C GLN A 560 31.70 16.66 -2.76
N ARG A 561 30.65 17.14 -3.45
CA ARG A 561 30.06 18.48 -3.29
C ARG A 561 31.08 19.62 -3.41
N PRO A 562 31.76 19.74 -4.55
CA PRO A 562 32.70 20.82 -4.76
C PRO A 562 32.02 22.18 -4.73
N SER A 563 32.63 23.14 -4.02
CA SER A 563 32.13 24.52 -4.00
C SER A 563 32.40 25.19 -5.36
N PRO A 564 31.48 26.02 -5.87
CA PRO A 564 31.66 26.72 -7.14
C PRO A 564 32.94 27.58 -7.19
N SER A 565 33.32 28.17 -6.05
CA SER A 565 34.57 28.92 -5.90
C SER A 565 35.82 28.04 -6.05
N PHE A 566 35.83 26.84 -5.49
CA PHE A 566 36.94 25.89 -5.65
C PHE A 566 37.09 25.46 -7.12
N VAL A 567 35.97 25.16 -7.78
CA VAL A 567 35.96 24.78 -9.20
C VAL A 567 36.50 25.94 -10.04
N ARG A 568 35.98 27.16 -9.85
CA ARG A 568 36.45 28.37 -10.56
C ARG A 568 37.95 28.58 -10.42
N THR A 569 38.48 28.56 -9.19
CA THR A 569 39.92 28.73 -8.93
C THR A 569 40.74 27.63 -9.58
N SER A 570 40.31 26.37 -9.48
CA SER A 570 41.01 25.22 -10.08
C SER A 570 41.09 25.33 -11.60
N ILE A 571 39.99 25.74 -12.24
CA ILE A 571 39.92 25.94 -13.69
C ILE A 571 40.83 27.09 -14.13
N ARG A 572 40.81 28.21 -13.40
CA ARG A 572 41.63 29.38 -13.70
C ARG A 572 43.12 29.09 -13.58
N GLU A 573 43.54 28.34 -12.56
CA GLU A 573 44.95 27.97 -12.38
C GLU A 573 45.46 27.01 -13.45
N ILE A 574 44.63 26.03 -13.88
CA ILE A 574 44.97 25.14 -15.00
C ILE A 574 45.13 25.94 -16.31
N TYR A 575 44.28 26.94 -16.53
CA TYR A 575 44.36 27.84 -17.69
C TYR A 575 45.63 28.69 -17.66
N ARG A 576 45.96 29.33 -16.53
CA ARG A 576 47.21 30.11 -16.36
C ARG A 576 48.44 29.23 -16.60
N GLY A 577 48.44 28.03 -16.04
CA GLY A 577 49.51 27.04 -16.21
C GLY A 577 49.48 26.28 -17.53
N HIS A 578 48.52 26.53 -18.43
CA HIS A 578 48.31 25.83 -19.72
C HIS A 578 48.43 24.30 -19.61
N SER A 579 48.04 23.73 -18.48
CA SER A 579 48.33 22.34 -18.11
C SER A 579 47.23 21.39 -18.57
N SER A 580 47.11 21.20 -19.88
CA SER A 580 46.04 20.39 -20.50
C SER A 580 46.00 18.93 -20.01
N HIS A 581 47.16 18.35 -19.65
CA HIS A 581 47.27 16.99 -19.12
C HIS A 581 46.56 16.78 -17.76
N MET A 582 46.25 17.85 -17.03
CA MET A 582 45.57 17.79 -15.74
C MET A 582 44.04 17.74 -15.86
N ILE A 583 43.49 18.11 -17.04
CA ILE A 583 42.05 18.24 -17.27
C ILE A 583 41.30 16.91 -17.07
N PRO A 584 41.76 15.75 -17.60
CA PRO A 584 41.07 14.48 -17.37
C PRO A 584 41.05 14.07 -15.89
N SER A 585 42.13 14.36 -15.16
CA SER A 585 42.24 14.08 -13.72
C SER A 585 41.28 14.95 -12.91
N LEU A 586 41.18 16.24 -13.25
CA LEU A 586 40.21 17.15 -12.65
C LEU A 586 38.77 16.66 -12.91
N LEU A 587 38.42 16.34 -14.16
CA LEU A 587 37.07 15.90 -14.50
C LEU A 587 36.70 14.58 -13.80
N ARG A 588 37.63 13.62 -13.71
CA ARG A 588 37.42 12.40 -12.93
C ARG A 588 37.17 12.70 -11.45
N SER A 589 37.91 13.64 -10.87
CA SER A 589 37.74 14.02 -9.46
C SER A 589 36.41 14.73 -9.19
N LEU A 590 35.86 15.43 -10.18
CA LEU A 590 34.58 16.17 -10.11
C LEU A 590 33.38 15.38 -10.65
N ASP A 591 33.53 14.09 -10.94
CA ASP A 591 32.49 13.25 -11.56
C ASP A 591 31.95 13.84 -12.89
N HIS A 592 32.85 14.44 -13.67
CA HIS A 592 32.56 15.15 -14.92
C HIS A 592 31.54 16.30 -14.78
N VAL A 593 31.31 16.82 -13.56
CA VAL A 593 30.42 17.97 -13.30
C VAL A 593 31.25 19.22 -13.04
N ILE A 594 31.10 20.23 -13.89
CA ILE A 594 31.61 21.59 -13.62
C ILE A 594 30.46 22.41 -13.06
N ASN A 595 30.50 22.65 -11.75
CA ASN A 595 29.52 23.49 -11.06
C ASN A 595 30.08 24.88 -10.79
N LEU A 596 29.54 25.88 -11.48
CA LEU A 596 29.87 27.30 -11.34
C LEU A 596 28.63 28.14 -10.95
N SER A 597 27.62 27.51 -10.36
CA SER A 597 26.41 28.19 -9.90
C SER A 597 26.70 29.28 -8.85
N CYS A 598 25.89 30.34 -8.84
CA CYS A 598 26.03 31.51 -7.95
C CYS A 598 27.40 32.23 -8.06
N THR A 599 27.99 32.27 -9.26
CA THR A 599 29.25 33.00 -9.50
C THR A 599 29.12 34.04 -10.60
N GLU A 600 29.82 35.16 -10.42
CA GLU A 600 30.04 36.14 -11.48
C GLU A 600 31.29 35.73 -12.27
N LEU A 601 31.09 35.35 -13.53
CA LEU A 601 32.16 34.93 -14.43
C LEU A 601 32.69 36.13 -15.20
N ASP A 602 33.99 36.40 -15.09
CA ASP A 602 34.67 37.42 -15.90
C ASP A 602 35.16 36.84 -17.24
N SER A 603 35.80 37.67 -18.06
CA SER A 603 36.35 37.23 -19.36
C SER A 603 37.49 36.21 -19.23
N GLU A 604 38.24 36.23 -18.13
CA GLU A 604 39.29 35.23 -17.83
C GLU A 604 38.65 33.88 -17.49
N ASP A 605 37.59 33.86 -16.67
CA ASP A 605 36.84 32.65 -16.32
C ASP A 605 36.21 31.99 -17.56
N CYS A 606 35.62 32.79 -18.45
CA CYS A 606 35.06 32.29 -19.70
C CYS A 606 36.15 31.65 -20.56
N SER A 607 37.32 32.28 -20.67
CA SER A 607 38.47 31.75 -21.42
C SER A 607 39.00 30.45 -20.82
N ALA A 608 39.08 30.38 -19.48
CA ALA A 608 39.51 29.20 -18.76
C ALA A 608 38.52 28.03 -18.90
N LEU A 609 37.21 28.32 -18.85
CA LEU A 609 36.16 27.32 -19.10
C LEU A 609 36.26 26.77 -20.53
N ILE A 610 36.44 27.64 -21.53
CA ILE A 610 36.62 27.22 -22.93
C ILE A 610 37.86 26.36 -23.09
N PHE A 611 38.98 26.70 -22.44
CA PHE A 611 40.20 25.90 -22.48
C PHE A 611 39.96 24.47 -21.99
N ILE A 612 39.16 24.31 -20.94
CA ILE A 612 38.78 22.98 -20.44
C ILE A 612 37.85 22.26 -21.41
N LEU A 613 36.81 22.94 -21.91
CA LEU A 613 35.85 22.36 -22.84
C LEU A 613 36.47 21.94 -24.18
N ARG A 614 37.59 22.55 -24.59
CA ARG A 614 38.36 22.15 -25.78
C ARG A 614 39.13 20.84 -25.62
N HIS A 615 39.46 20.48 -24.39
CA HIS A 615 40.26 19.30 -24.06
C HIS A 615 39.46 18.25 -23.29
N SER A 616 38.13 18.32 -23.34
CA SER A 616 37.24 17.38 -22.66
C SER A 616 35.99 17.09 -23.48
N ASP A 617 35.43 15.90 -23.26
CA ASP A 617 34.20 15.43 -23.89
C ASP A 617 33.22 14.95 -22.81
N GLY A 618 31.92 15.24 -22.99
CA GLY A 618 30.85 14.73 -22.15
C GLY A 618 30.77 15.39 -20.76
N VAL A 619 31.13 16.67 -20.66
CA VAL A 619 31.09 17.41 -19.38
C VAL A 619 29.65 17.86 -19.07
N ARG A 620 29.22 17.73 -17.82
CA ARG A 620 27.96 18.30 -17.31
C ARG A 620 28.25 19.67 -16.71
N LEU A 621 27.63 20.72 -17.24
CA LEU A 621 27.89 22.10 -16.88
C LEU A 621 26.71 22.69 -16.11
N LYS A 622 26.94 23.15 -14.88
CA LYS A 622 25.94 23.80 -14.03
C LYS A 622 26.28 25.28 -13.82
N LEU A 623 25.39 26.15 -14.27
CA LEU A 623 25.49 27.60 -14.34
C LEU A 623 24.21 28.26 -13.80
N LEU A 624 23.69 27.75 -12.68
CA LEU A 624 22.47 28.31 -12.08
C LEU A 624 22.79 29.62 -11.35
N TRP A 625 22.07 30.70 -11.64
CA TRP A 625 22.28 32.02 -11.05
C TRP A 625 23.72 32.56 -11.25
N SER A 626 24.35 32.20 -12.35
CA SER A 626 25.64 32.77 -12.73
C SER A 626 25.44 33.97 -13.64
N SER A 627 26.23 35.04 -13.43
CA SER A 627 26.26 36.18 -14.34
C SER A 627 27.36 35.97 -15.36
N ILE A 628 27.00 35.89 -16.65
CA ILE A 628 27.93 35.67 -17.76
C ILE A 628 27.86 36.86 -18.73
N PRO A 629 28.99 37.52 -19.06
CA PRO A 629 29.01 38.59 -20.05
C PRO A 629 28.62 38.06 -21.44
N ALA A 630 27.97 38.90 -22.25
CA ALA A 630 27.45 38.52 -23.57
C ALA A 630 28.52 37.89 -24.51
N GLU A 631 29.75 38.43 -24.49
CA GLU A 631 30.88 37.86 -25.25
C GLU A 631 31.27 36.45 -24.76
N GLY A 632 31.15 36.21 -23.45
CA GLY A 632 31.37 34.91 -22.82
C GLY A 632 30.33 33.88 -23.26
N ILE A 633 29.05 34.28 -23.31
CA ILE A 633 27.94 33.41 -23.79
C ILE A 633 28.22 32.94 -25.22
N GLN A 634 28.55 33.87 -26.13
CA GLN A 634 28.84 33.51 -27.52
C GLN A 634 30.00 32.51 -27.64
N SER A 635 31.00 32.66 -26.77
CA SER A 635 32.19 31.82 -26.78
C SER A 635 31.92 30.42 -26.20
N ILE A 636 31.08 30.32 -25.16
CA ILE A 636 30.62 29.06 -24.57
C ILE A 636 29.71 28.31 -25.57
N LEU A 637 28.80 29.03 -26.25
CA LEU A 637 27.89 28.46 -27.25
C LEU A 637 28.61 27.66 -28.34
N ARG A 638 29.78 28.11 -28.80
CA ARG A 638 30.60 27.41 -29.80
C ARG A 638 31.10 26.04 -29.30
N MET A 639 31.29 25.89 -28.00
CA MET A 639 31.83 24.67 -27.36
C MET A 639 30.76 23.77 -26.76
N LEU A 640 29.46 24.10 -26.87
CA LEU A 640 28.38 23.26 -26.33
C LEU A 640 28.31 21.86 -26.94
N HIS A 641 28.96 21.63 -28.09
CA HIS A 641 29.01 20.31 -28.68
C HIS A 641 29.78 19.28 -27.82
N THR A 642 30.67 19.71 -26.93
CA THR A 642 31.41 18.85 -25.99
C THR A 642 30.70 18.67 -24.64
N VAL A 643 29.68 19.47 -24.37
CA VAL A 643 28.86 19.39 -23.14
C VAL A 643 27.76 18.34 -23.33
N SER A 644 27.53 17.52 -22.30
CA SER A 644 26.45 16.51 -22.32
C SER A 644 25.15 17.03 -21.72
N ASP A 645 25.25 17.85 -20.67
CA ASP A 645 24.11 18.35 -19.89
C ASP A 645 24.40 19.80 -19.46
N LEU A 646 23.46 20.70 -19.67
CA LEU A 646 23.55 22.10 -19.29
C LEU A 646 22.42 22.45 -18.31
N SER A 647 22.78 22.96 -17.13
CA SER A 647 21.82 23.52 -16.17
C SER A 647 22.01 25.02 -16.08
N VAL A 648 20.99 25.80 -16.46
CA VAL A 648 20.98 27.27 -16.44
C VAL A 648 19.65 27.76 -15.85
N ASP A 649 19.66 28.96 -15.25
CA ASP A 649 18.42 29.61 -14.81
C ASP A 649 17.66 30.25 -16.00
N ARG A 650 16.41 30.65 -15.76
CA ARG A 650 15.51 31.21 -16.80
C ARG A 650 16.05 32.45 -17.50
N ASN A 651 16.75 33.34 -16.80
CA ASN A 651 17.27 34.59 -17.37
C ASN A 651 18.52 34.31 -18.21
N GLN A 652 19.39 33.44 -17.69
CA GLN A 652 20.57 33.00 -18.43
C GLN A 652 20.17 32.18 -19.66
N LEU A 653 19.14 31.32 -19.55
CA LEU A 653 18.58 30.57 -20.68
C LEU A 653 18.06 31.51 -21.78
N LEU A 654 17.28 32.55 -21.42
CA LEU A 654 16.84 33.56 -22.39
C LEU A 654 18.02 34.26 -23.05
N SER A 655 19.08 34.58 -22.30
CA SER A 655 20.28 35.22 -22.84
C SER A 655 21.01 34.31 -23.85
N PHE A 656 21.10 33.01 -23.56
CA PHE A 656 21.63 32.01 -24.50
C PHE A 656 20.76 31.89 -25.76
N ILE A 657 19.43 31.92 -25.58
CA ILE A 657 18.45 31.86 -26.67
C ILE A 657 18.59 33.08 -27.59
N HIS A 658 18.64 34.29 -27.03
CA HIS A 658 18.85 35.51 -27.81
C HIS A 658 20.17 35.50 -28.57
N CYS A 659 21.25 35.03 -27.96
CA CYS A 659 22.55 34.94 -28.64
C CYS A 659 22.50 33.96 -29.82
N CYS A 660 21.80 32.82 -29.69
CA CYS A 660 21.62 31.88 -30.79
C CYS A 660 20.71 32.43 -31.90
N ALA A 661 19.69 33.22 -31.54
CA ALA A 661 18.74 33.80 -32.49
C ALA A 661 19.27 35.05 -33.23
N ALA A 662 20.33 35.68 -32.72
CA ALA A 662 20.89 36.91 -33.27
C ALA A 662 21.62 36.72 -34.62
N SER A 663 22.01 35.50 -35.00
CA SER A 663 22.70 35.24 -36.27
C SER A 663 22.40 33.85 -36.82
N ASP A 664 22.06 33.79 -38.11
CA ASP A 664 21.85 32.54 -38.86
C ASP A 664 23.10 31.65 -38.93
N SER A 665 24.29 32.21 -38.65
CA SER A 665 25.56 31.47 -38.58
C SER A 665 25.68 30.56 -37.34
N GLN A 666 24.73 30.62 -36.40
CA GLN A 666 24.72 29.85 -35.15
C GLN A 666 23.76 28.66 -35.15
N GLN A 667 23.34 28.17 -36.32
CA GLN A 667 22.46 26.99 -36.44
C GLN A 667 23.00 25.76 -35.68
N GLU A 668 24.31 25.49 -35.77
CA GLU A 668 24.95 24.40 -35.03
C GLU A 668 24.87 24.62 -33.52
N ALA A 669 25.05 25.86 -33.05
CA ALA A 669 24.96 26.22 -31.63
C ALA A 669 23.53 26.09 -31.10
N ALA A 670 22.51 26.46 -31.88
CA ALA A 670 21.10 26.27 -31.51
C ALA A 670 20.75 24.78 -31.35
N SER A 671 21.21 23.93 -32.28
CA SER A 671 21.02 22.48 -32.19
C SER A 671 21.79 21.86 -31.03
N ALA A 672 23.01 22.33 -30.76
CA ALA A 672 23.83 21.91 -29.63
C ALA A 672 23.19 22.30 -28.30
N LEU A 673 22.66 23.53 -28.19
CA LEU A 673 21.94 24.02 -27.02
C LEU A 673 20.73 23.15 -26.70
N LEU A 674 19.87 22.88 -27.69
CA LEU A 674 18.70 22.00 -27.50
C LEU A 674 19.12 20.59 -27.07
N ARG A 675 20.20 20.05 -27.64
CA ARG A 675 20.73 18.73 -27.26
C ARG A 675 21.26 18.73 -25.82
N THR A 676 21.99 19.76 -25.40
CA THR A 676 22.53 19.88 -24.03
C THR A 676 21.45 20.11 -22.98
N LEU A 677 20.31 20.69 -23.37
CA LEU A 677 19.12 20.86 -22.53
C LEU A 677 18.15 19.67 -22.61
N GLN A 678 18.56 18.57 -23.23
CA GLN A 678 17.73 17.37 -23.43
C GLN A 678 16.38 17.64 -24.11
N HIS A 679 16.33 18.62 -25.02
CA HIS A 679 15.12 19.10 -25.67
C HIS A 679 14.03 19.55 -24.68
N SER A 680 14.41 20.12 -23.54
CA SER A 680 13.51 20.78 -22.59
C SER A 680 13.95 22.23 -22.36
N LEU A 681 13.11 23.17 -22.77
CA LEU A 681 13.26 24.59 -22.50
C LEU A 681 12.37 24.95 -21.32
N ASP A 682 12.97 24.98 -20.13
CA ASP A 682 12.27 25.35 -18.90
C ASP A 682 12.49 26.83 -18.56
N LEU A 683 11.45 27.65 -18.81
CA LEU A 683 11.40 29.06 -18.42
C LEU A 683 10.57 29.25 -17.14
N SER A 684 10.08 28.16 -16.54
CA SER A 684 9.27 28.17 -15.30
C SER A 684 10.17 28.20 -14.05
N CYS A 685 9.59 28.50 -12.89
CA CYS A 685 10.33 28.59 -11.63
C CYS A 685 10.58 27.20 -11.02
N SER A 686 11.37 26.33 -11.65
CA SER A 686 11.67 25.00 -11.11
C SER A 686 12.88 24.95 -10.16
N SER A 687 13.66 26.03 -10.08
CA SER A 687 14.92 26.05 -9.33
C SER A 687 14.98 27.05 -8.17
N CYS A 688 13.96 27.87 -7.92
CA CYS A 688 14.01 28.83 -6.82
C CYS A 688 14.07 28.11 -5.48
N VAL A 689 15.26 28.13 -4.86
CA VAL A 689 15.41 27.90 -3.43
C VAL A 689 14.50 28.91 -2.73
N GLU A 690 13.60 28.40 -1.89
CA GLU A 690 12.63 29.14 -1.08
C GLU A 690 13.20 30.48 -0.60
N LEU A 691 12.71 31.58 -1.16
CA LEU A 691 12.89 32.90 -0.59
C LEU A 691 11.76 33.16 0.44
N PRO A 692 12.04 33.87 1.55
CA PRO A 692 11.03 34.19 2.56
C PRO A 692 9.87 34.97 1.95
N GLU A 693 8.66 34.77 2.50
CA GLU A 693 7.34 35.19 1.99
C GLU A 693 7.13 36.71 1.76
N GLU A 694 8.16 37.55 1.87
CA GLU A 694 8.08 39.00 1.69
C GLU A 694 8.49 39.48 0.28
N ASP A 695 9.18 38.67 -0.53
CA ASP A 695 9.48 38.97 -1.94
C ASP A 695 8.85 37.91 -2.86
N GLN A 696 7.54 38.03 -3.12
CA GLN A 696 6.91 37.32 -4.23
C GLN A 696 7.58 37.80 -5.52
N ALA A 697 8.57 37.05 -6.01
CA ALA A 697 9.25 37.35 -7.26
C ALA A 697 8.20 37.56 -8.35
N GLU A 698 8.12 38.77 -8.90
CA GLU A 698 7.23 39.08 -10.01
C GLU A 698 7.37 37.99 -11.10
N PRO A 699 6.24 37.51 -11.66
CA PRO A 699 6.29 36.51 -12.73
C PRO A 699 7.15 37.03 -13.87
N LEU A 700 7.99 36.15 -14.45
CA LEU A 700 8.85 36.54 -15.55
C LEU A 700 7.97 36.98 -16.73
N ARG A 701 8.11 38.25 -17.14
CA ARG A 701 7.46 38.78 -18.34
C ARG A 701 8.26 38.37 -19.57
N VAL A 702 7.71 37.43 -20.34
CA VAL A 702 8.27 36.99 -21.61
C VAL A 702 7.76 37.92 -22.70
N THR A 703 8.66 38.72 -23.26
CA THR A 703 8.36 39.72 -24.28
C THR A 703 8.15 39.07 -25.66
N ALA A 704 7.57 39.83 -26.59
CA ALA A 704 7.50 39.39 -27.99
C ALA A 704 8.87 39.11 -28.62
N ALA A 705 9.95 39.77 -28.17
CA ALA A 705 11.30 39.50 -28.63
C ALA A 705 11.80 38.12 -28.15
N ASP A 706 11.54 37.78 -26.89
CA ASP A 706 11.86 36.47 -26.31
C ASP A 706 11.15 35.33 -27.07
N CYS A 707 9.85 35.49 -27.33
CA CYS A 707 9.06 34.51 -28.08
C CYS A 707 9.58 34.35 -29.52
N ARG A 708 10.03 35.44 -30.15
CA ARG A 708 10.64 35.40 -31.49
C ARG A 708 11.94 34.59 -31.48
N ALA A 709 12.80 34.82 -30.49
CA ALA A 709 14.07 34.10 -30.35
C ALA A 709 13.85 32.61 -30.08
N VAL A 710 12.89 32.27 -29.19
CA VAL A 710 12.46 30.88 -28.93
C VAL A 710 11.94 30.23 -30.21
N SER A 711 11.07 30.92 -30.96
CA SER A 711 10.54 30.43 -32.25
C SER A 711 11.66 30.15 -33.25
N THR A 712 12.64 31.05 -33.39
CA THR A 712 13.80 30.85 -34.28
C THR A 712 14.59 29.60 -33.92
N ILE A 713 14.91 29.37 -32.63
CA ILE A 713 15.67 28.18 -32.22
C ILE A 713 14.88 26.89 -32.43
N LEU A 714 13.58 26.90 -32.11
CA LEU A 714 12.73 25.73 -32.23
C LEU A 714 12.54 25.28 -33.69
N ARG A 715 12.61 26.22 -34.66
CA ARG A 715 12.63 25.88 -36.09
C ARG A 715 13.84 25.01 -36.47
N HIS A 716 14.94 25.10 -35.73
CA HIS A 716 16.14 24.31 -35.95
C HIS A 716 16.16 23.00 -35.13
N SER A 717 15.11 22.70 -34.36
CA SER A 717 14.98 21.43 -33.66
C SER A 717 14.64 20.29 -34.62
N SER A 718 15.36 19.17 -34.50
CA SER A 718 15.08 17.92 -35.24
C SER A 718 14.21 16.94 -34.45
N ARG A 719 13.84 17.27 -33.21
CA ARG A 719 13.04 16.43 -32.30
C ARG A 719 11.96 17.26 -31.62
N ASP A 720 10.94 16.59 -31.10
CA ASP A 720 9.92 17.22 -30.26
C ASP A 720 10.57 17.84 -29.02
N THR A 721 10.41 19.15 -28.84
CA THR A 721 11.00 19.90 -27.72
C THR A 721 9.92 20.25 -26.69
N GLN A 722 10.18 20.04 -25.40
CA GLN A 722 9.28 20.47 -24.34
C GLN A 722 9.52 21.94 -24.02
N LEU A 723 8.47 22.75 -23.95
CA LEU A 723 8.56 24.17 -23.57
C LEU A 723 7.67 24.42 -22.35
N HIS A 724 8.28 24.87 -21.25
CA HIS A 724 7.60 25.07 -19.97
C HIS A 724 7.44 26.56 -19.66
N LEU A 725 6.18 27.01 -19.53
CA LEU A 725 5.75 28.39 -19.30
C LEU A 725 4.68 28.45 -18.18
N ARG A 726 4.90 27.75 -17.06
CA ARG A 726 3.91 27.63 -15.97
C ARG A 726 3.81 28.88 -15.09
N ASP A 727 4.90 29.62 -14.94
CA ASP A 727 4.98 30.81 -14.07
C ASP A 727 5.37 32.09 -14.84
N CYS A 728 5.04 32.13 -16.13
CA CYS A 728 5.38 33.23 -17.04
C CYS A 728 4.15 34.07 -17.39
N GLU A 729 4.34 35.40 -17.45
CA GLU A 729 3.41 36.32 -18.10
C GLU A 729 3.86 36.52 -19.55
N VAL A 730 3.03 36.18 -20.52
CA VAL A 730 3.37 36.31 -21.95
C VAL A 730 2.37 37.26 -22.60
N GLU A 731 2.89 38.20 -23.39
CA GLU A 731 2.07 39.10 -24.20
C GLU A 731 1.41 38.32 -25.35
N ASP A 732 0.16 38.67 -25.68
CA ASP A 732 -0.60 38.04 -26.77
C ASP A 732 0.16 38.09 -28.11
N SER A 733 0.81 39.23 -28.39
CA SER A 733 1.64 39.41 -29.59
C SER A 733 2.88 38.50 -29.63
N GLY A 734 3.37 38.06 -28.45
CA GLY A 734 4.45 37.09 -28.33
C GLY A 734 3.96 35.66 -28.56
N LEU A 735 2.80 35.30 -28.00
CA LEU A 735 2.19 33.98 -28.20
C LEU A 735 1.86 33.71 -29.68
N ASP A 736 1.44 34.75 -30.41
CA ASP A 736 1.21 34.66 -31.87
C ASP A 736 2.43 34.17 -32.65
N LEU A 737 3.65 34.51 -32.19
CA LEU A 737 4.92 34.13 -32.84
C LEU A 737 5.32 32.67 -32.57
N LEU A 738 4.66 31.99 -31.63
CA LEU A 738 4.92 30.59 -31.30
C LEU A 738 4.09 29.63 -32.16
N PHE A 739 2.92 30.04 -32.66
CA PHE A 739 2.05 29.19 -33.50
C PHE A 739 2.76 28.45 -34.65
N PRO A 740 3.69 29.07 -35.41
CA PRO A 740 4.40 28.41 -36.50
C PRO A 740 5.30 27.25 -36.09
N VAL A 741 5.62 27.09 -34.80
CA VAL A 741 6.52 26.05 -34.28
C VAL A 741 5.85 25.06 -33.33
N LEU A 742 4.55 25.24 -33.04
CA LEU A 742 3.83 24.40 -32.08
C LEU A 742 3.70 22.94 -32.52
N ASP A 743 3.75 22.67 -33.82
CA ASP A 743 3.70 21.31 -34.38
C ASP A 743 4.85 20.40 -33.91
N ARG A 744 5.94 21.00 -33.39
CA ARG A 744 7.17 20.32 -32.95
C ARG A 744 7.45 20.49 -31.45
N VAL A 745 6.53 21.06 -30.71
CA VAL A 745 6.74 21.45 -29.31
C VAL A 745 5.71 20.79 -28.43
N ARG A 746 6.10 20.27 -27.26
CA ARG A 746 5.17 19.90 -26.19
C ARG A 746 5.10 21.03 -25.17
N LEU A 747 3.97 21.74 -25.14
CA LEU A 747 3.74 22.88 -24.29
C LEU A 747 3.28 22.47 -22.89
N ARG A 748 3.93 23.03 -21.88
CA ARG A 748 3.49 22.99 -20.47
C ARG A 748 3.28 24.42 -19.98
N VAL A 749 2.06 24.92 -20.15
CA VAL A 749 1.71 26.31 -19.88
C VAL A 749 0.90 26.45 -18.58
N SER A 750 0.86 27.66 -18.04
CA SER A 750 -0.07 28.04 -16.98
C SER A 750 -1.52 28.08 -17.50
N LYS A 751 -2.50 27.97 -16.61
CA LYS A 751 -3.92 28.09 -16.98
C LYS A 751 -4.26 29.43 -17.64
N LYS A 752 -3.60 30.52 -17.21
CA LYS A 752 -3.78 31.85 -17.80
C LYS A 752 -3.26 31.90 -19.24
N VAL A 753 -2.06 31.40 -19.48
CA VAL A 753 -1.44 31.35 -20.82
C VAL A 753 -2.21 30.40 -21.74
N LEU A 754 -2.74 29.30 -21.21
CA LEU A 754 -3.60 28.37 -21.94
C LEU A 754 -4.88 29.06 -22.46
N VAL A 755 -5.53 29.87 -21.61
CA VAL A 755 -6.70 30.66 -22.02
C VAL A 755 -6.33 31.68 -23.09
N GLN A 756 -5.22 32.40 -22.93
CA GLN A 756 -4.73 33.34 -23.96
C GLN A 756 -4.49 32.64 -25.30
N LEU A 757 -3.79 31.50 -25.30
CA LEU A 757 -3.54 30.70 -26.51
C LEU A 757 -4.84 30.23 -27.19
N LEU A 758 -5.84 29.81 -26.40
CA LEU A 758 -7.15 29.44 -26.93
C LEU A 758 -7.87 30.65 -27.55
N THR A 759 -7.85 31.82 -26.90
CA THR A 759 -8.48 33.03 -27.44
C THR A 759 -7.82 33.53 -28.73
N LEU A 760 -6.53 33.28 -28.91
CA LEU A 760 -5.76 33.65 -30.11
C LEU A 760 -5.95 32.69 -31.30
N LEU A 761 -6.76 31.63 -31.13
CA LEU A 761 -7.15 30.75 -32.24
C LEU A 761 -8.08 31.45 -33.24
N ALA A 762 -8.87 32.42 -32.80
CA ALA A 762 -9.82 33.13 -33.65
C ALA A 762 -9.09 34.13 -34.55
N VAL A 763 -8.82 33.73 -35.80
CA VAL A 763 -8.17 34.56 -36.83
C VAL A 763 -9.14 34.76 -38.00
N ASP A 764 -9.02 35.87 -38.73
CA ASP A 764 -9.89 36.24 -39.86
C ASP A 764 -9.92 35.20 -41.03
N SER A 765 -9.01 34.22 -41.03
CA SER A 765 -8.88 33.14 -42.02
C SER A 765 -9.26 31.79 -41.41
N GLU A 766 -10.27 31.12 -41.97
CA GLU A 766 -10.71 29.78 -41.55
C GLU A 766 -9.57 28.76 -41.68
N THR A 767 -8.78 28.85 -42.75
CA THR A 767 -7.66 27.92 -43.02
C THR A 767 -6.53 28.03 -42.01
N ASP A 768 -6.25 29.25 -41.53
CA ASP A 768 -5.21 29.49 -40.53
C ASP A 768 -5.70 29.15 -39.13
N THR A 769 -6.98 29.40 -38.85
CA THR A 769 -7.65 28.97 -37.61
C THR A 769 -7.56 27.45 -37.43
N MET A 770 -7.87 26.68 -38.49
CA MET A 770 -7.73 25.22 -38.47
C MET A 770 -6.30 24.77 -38.22
N ARG A 771 -5.32 25.35 -38.94
CA ARG A 771 -3.89 25.00 -38.77
C ARG A 771 -3.38 25.32 -37.37
N ARG A 772 -3.77 26.46 -36.81
CA ARG A 772 -3.43 26.88 -35.45
C ARG A 772 -4.03 25.95 -34.41
N ALA A 773 -5.30 25.57 -34.57
CA ALA A 773 -6.00 24.65 -33.68
C ALA A 773 -5.32 23.26 -33.64
N VAL A 774 -5.00 22.68 -34.81
CA VAL A 774 -4.30 21.38 -34.89
C VAL A 774 -2.90 21.46 -34.27
N SER A 775 -2.16 22.53 -34.54
CA SER A 775 -0.80 22.71 -34.04
C SER A 775 -0.78 22.90 -32.52
N LEU A 776 -1.71 23.70 -31.98
CA LEU A 776 -1.87 23.90 -30.54
C LEU A 776 -2.29 22.61 -29.84
N PHE A 777 -3.23 21.84 -30.42
CA PHE A 777 -3.64 20.56 -29.85
C PHE A 777 -2.49 19.55 -29.79
N ARG A 778 -1.74 19.39 -30.89
CA ARG A 778 -0.54 18.55 -30.91
C ARG A 778 0.47 18.98 -29.85
N ALA A 779 0.56 20.28 -29.57
CA ALA A 779 1.47 20.81 -28.58
C ALA A 779 1.04 20.58 -27.13
N LEU A 780 -0.25 20.71 -26.82
CA LEU A 780 -0.78 20.49 -25.47
C LEU A 780 -0.85 18.99 -25.10
N GLY A 781 -0.95 18.11 -26.10
CA GLY A 781 -0.97 16.67 -25.93
C GLY A 781 -2.37 16.13 -25.62
N GLU A 782 -2.42 14.88 -25.13
CA GLU A 782 -3.68 14.14 -24.97
C GLU A 782 -4.51 14.52 -23.74
N LYS A 783 -4.02 15.44 -22.90
CA LYS A 783 -4.68 15.87 -21.65
C LYS A 783 -4.82 17.37 -21.62
N LEU A 784 -6.04 17.86 -21.41
CA LEU A 784 -6.35 19.27 -21.33
C LEU A 784 -7.02 19.58 -19.98
N ASP A 785 -6.32 20.33 -19.14
CA ASP A 785 -6.81 20.80 -17.84
C ASP A 785 -7.21 22.27 -17.90
N LEU A 786 -8.51 22.52 -17.82
CA LEU A 786 -9.12 23.86 -17.71
C LEU A 786 -9.85 24.04 -16.37
N SER A 787 -9.59 23.18 -15.38
CA SER A 787 -10.27 23.25 -14.09
C SER A 787 -10.07 24.59 -13.39
N HIS A 788 -11.08 25.05 -12.66
CA HIS A 788 -11.11 26.34 -11.95
C HIS A 788 -11.04 27.59 -12.85
N ILE A 789 -11.24 27.45 -14.17
CA ILE A 789 -11.32 28.58 -15.10
C ILE A 789 -12.79 28.86 -15.41
N THR A 790 -13.22 30.11 -15.27
CA THR A 790 -14.58 30.50 -15.67
C THR A 790 -14.72 30.46 -17.19
N LEU A 791 -15.48 29.49 -17.70
CA LEU A 791 -15.72 29.37 -19.13
C LEU A 791 -16.81 30.36 -19.57
N ASP A 792 -16.41 31.35 -20.37
CA ASP A 792 -17.33 32.28 -21.03
C ASP A 792 -17.68 31.80 -22.44
N GLN A 793 -18.65 32.46 -23.09
CA GLN A 793 -19.11 32.06 -24.43
C GLN A 793 -17.98 32.10 -25.48
N ARG A 794 -16.99 32.99 -25.32
CA ARG A 794 -15.85 33.12 -26.24
C ARG A 794 -14.87 31.96 -26.08
N LEU A 795 -14.50 31.62 -24.85
CA LEU A 795 -13.60 30.51 -24.56
C LEU A 795 -14.25 29.17 -24.89
N CYS A 796 -15.56 29.02 -24.66
CA CYS A 796 -16.32 27.86 -25.13
C CYS A 796 -16.28 27.75 -26.66
N GLY A 797 -16.49 28.85 -27.39
CA GLY A 797 -16.36 28.85 -28.85
C GLY A 797 -14.96 28.48 -29.34
N ALA A 798 -13.92 28.99 -28.69
CA ALA A 798 -12.53 28.64 -29.01
C ALA A 798 -12.21 27.17 -28.69
N LEU A 799 -12.75 26.64 -27.60
CA LEU A 799 -12.63 25.24 -27.24
C LEU A 799 -13.33 24.33 -28.26
N VAL A 800 -14.51 24.72 -28.76
CA VAL A 800 -15.20 24.01 -29.85
C VAL A 800 -14.33 23.94 -31.11
N LEU A 801 -13.76 25.07 -31.54
CA LEU A 801 -12.87 25.10 -32.72
C LEU A 801 -11.65 24.18 -32.58
N MET A 802 -11.12 24.04 -31.36
CA MET A 802 -10.03 23.13 -31.04
C MET A 802 -10.51 21.66 -31.02
N LEU A 803 -11.67 21.39 -30.42
CA LEU A 803 -12.28 20.06 -30.36
C LEU A 803 -12.73 19.53 -31.74
N ASP A 804 -13.12 20.43 -32.65
CA ASP A 804 -13.46 20.08 -34.04
C ASP A 804 -12.31 19.43 -34.79
N ASN A 805 -11.10 19.97 -34.59
CA ASN A 805 -9.91 19.60 -35.35
C ASN A 805 -8.94 18.66 -34.59
N SER A 806 -9.29 18.27 -33.36
CA SER A 806 -8.50 17.33 -32.56
C SER A 806 -9.03 15.90 -32.67
N GLU A 807 -8.11 14.95 -32.74
CA GLU A 807 -8.36 13.51 -32.64
C GLU A 807 -7.47 12.94 -31.54
N GLY A 808 -8.04 12.14 -30.61
CA GLY A 808 -7.27 11.43 -29.58
C GLY A 808 -7.12 12.15 -28.23
N LEU A 809 -8.03 13.05 -27.84
CA LEU A 809 -8.03 13.63 -26.48
C LEU A 809 -8.43 12.55 -25.46
N THR A 810 -7.52 12.20 -24.55
CA THR A 810 -7.78 11.19 -23.51
C THR A 810 -8.51 11.76 -22.31
N GLU A 811 -8.16 12.98 -21.88
CA GLU A 811 -8.68 13.58 -20.66
C GLU A 811 -8.98 15.07 -20.87
N LEU A 812 -10.21 15.47 -20.57
CA LEU A 812 -10.65 16.87 -20.55
C LEU A 812 -11.22 17.18 -19.16
N ASP A 813 -10.53 18.03 -18.42
CA ASP A 813 -10.95 18.48 -17.10
C ASP A 813 -11.54 19.89 -17.18
N LEU A 814 -12.86 19.99 -16.97
CA LEU A 814 -13.64 21.22 -16.89
C LEU A 814 -14.28 21.37 -15.49
N SER A 815 -13.65 20.83 -14.45
CA SER A 815 -14.14 20.94 -13.08
C SER A 815 -14.07 22.38 -12.56
N HIS A 816 -14.99 22.79 -11.69
CA HIS A 816 -15.01 24.14 -11.10
C HIS A 816 -15.08 25.31 -12.11
N CYS A 817 -15.64 25.09 -13.31
CA CYS A 817 -15.67 26.07 -14.40
C CYS A 817 -16.89 27.00 -14.43
N GLN A 818 -17.83 26.88 -13.47
CA GLN A 818 -19.13 27.57 -13.46
C GLN A 818 -20.00 27.27 -14.70
N LEU A 819 -19.80 26.11 -15.33
CA LEU A 819 -20.54 25.70 -16.53
C LEU A 819 -22.05 25.61 -16.25
N THR A 820 -22.84 26.21 -17.15
CA THR A 820 -24.30 26.11 -17.19
C THR A 820 -24.75 25.14 -18.27
N ASP A 821 -25.99 24.65 -18.20
CA ASP A 821 -26.53 23.70 -19.20
C ASP A 821 -26.49 24.27 -20.64
N GLN A 822 -26.62 25.59 -20.81
CA GLN A 822 -26.55 26.25 -22.12
C GLN A 822 -25.15 26.19 -22.74
N LEU A 823 -24.10 26.42 -21.94
CA LEU A 823 -22.71 26.34 -22.42
C LEU A 823 -22.31 24.88 -22.65
N LEU A 824 -22.77 23.97 -21.80
CA LEU A 824 -22.56 22.54 -22.00
C LEU A 824 -23.17 22.03 -23.31
N LEU A 825 -24.36 22.52 -23.68
CA LEU A 825 -25.02 22.14 -24.94
C LEU A 825 -24.20 22.53 -26.18
N GLN A 826 -23.41 23.61 -26.12
CA GLN A 826 -22.51 24.00 -27.22
C GLN A 826 -21.30 23.06 -27.34
N LEU A 827 -20.84 22.49 -26.23
CA LEU A 827 -19.68 21.59 -26.21
C LEU A 827 -20.07 20.15 -26.54
N ILE A 828 -21.29 19.73 -26.18
CA ILE A 828 -21.72 18.33 -26.18
C ILE A 828 -21.55 17.64 -27.53
N THR A 829 -21.71 18.37 -28.65
CA THR A 829 -21.54 17.83 -30.00
C THR A 829 -20.12 17.38 -30.30
N HIS A 830 -19.12 17.87 -29.57
CA HIS A 830 -17.69 17.61 -29.80
C HIS A 830 -17.02 16.78 -28.69
N LEU A 831 -17.69 16.60 -27.54
CA LEU A 831 -17.18 15.83 -26.40
C LEU A 831 -17.13 14.31 -26.63
N HIS A 832 -17.74 13.80 -27.71
CA HIS A 832 -17.72 12.39 -28.08
C HIS A 832 -16.31 11.81 -28.32
N LYS A 833 -15.33 12.68 -28.57
CA LYS A 833 -13.94 12.33 -28.86
C LYS A 833 -13.09 12.09 -27.60
N VAL A 834 -13.61 12.38 -26.41
CA VAL A 834 -12.87 12.35 -25.14
C VAL A 834 -13.06 11.01 -24.41
N GLN A 835 -12.03 10.45 -23.79
CA GLN A 835 -12.17 9.20 -23.01
C GLN A 835 -12.56 9.46 -21.55
N VAL A 836 -11.95 10.45 -20.89
CA VAL A 836 -12.23 10.85 -19.50
C VAL A 836 -12.66 12.30 -19.49
N LEU A 837 -13.88 12.56 -19.04
CA LEU A 837 -14.46 13.90 -19.01
C LEU A 837 -14.82 14.27 -17.57
N ASP A 838 -14.17 15.29 -17.02
CA ASP A 838 -14.48 15.82 -15.70
C ASP A 838 -15.33 17.09 -15.81
N LEU A 839 -16.56 17.01 -15.30
CA LEU A 839 -17.53 18.10 -15.24
C LEU A 839 -17.92 18.41 -13.79
N SER A 840 -17.12 17.98 -12.80
CA SER A 840 -17.42 18.14 -11.38
C SER A 840 -17.44 19.62 -10.93
N HIS A 841 -18.18 19.91 -9.86
CA HIS A 841 -18.26 21.25 -9.26
C HIS A 841 -18.71 22.38 -10.23
N ASN A 842 -19.70 22.10 -11.09
CA ASN A 842 -20.30 23.06 -12.01
C ASN A 842 -21.77 23.37 -11.63
N LYS A 843 -22.48 24.16 -12.47
CA LYS A 843 -23.89 24.54 -12.29
C LYS A 843 -24.82 23.75 -13.23
N ILE A 844 -24.47 22.50 -13.51
CA ILE A 844 -25.22 21.60 -14.40
C ILE A 844 -26.50 21.12 -13.68
N THR A 845 -27.64 21.11 -14.38
CA THR A 845 -28.94 20.68 -13.84
C THR A 845 -29.47 19.44 -14.55
N ASP A 846 -30.65 18.95 -14.12
CA ASP A 846 -31.30 17.79 -14.76
C ASP A 846 -31.64 18.04 -16.26
N ALA A 847 -31.63 19.29 -16.74
CA ALA A 847 -31.96 19.67 -18.12
C ALA A 847 -30.98 19.12 -19.17
N SER A 848 -29.69 18.94 -18.82
CA SER A 848 -28.66 18.39 -19.70
C SER A 848 -28.47 16.87 -19.57
N THR A 849 -29.24 16.24 -18.67
CA THR A 849 -29.08 14.83 -18.32
C THR A 849 -29.41 13.89 -19.48
N ALA A 850 -30.48 14.17 -20.22
CA ALA A 850 -30.86 13.36 -21.37
C ALA A 850 -29.79 13.38 -22.47
N GLN A 851 -29.15 14.54 -22.68
CA GLN A 851 -28.15 14.75 -23.72
C GLN A 851 -26.79 14.12 -23.33
N LEU A 852 -26.38 14.19 -22.05
CA LEU A 852 -25.18 13.51 -21.57
C LEU A 852 -25.30 11.98 -21.63
N LEU A 853 -26.47 11.44 -21.26
CA LEU A 853 -26.76 10.02 -21.38
C LEU A 853 -26.77 9.56 -22.84
N HIS A 854 -27.36 10.36 -23.74
CA HIS A 854 -27.36 10.11 -25.17
C HIS A 854 -25.93 10.10 -25.75
N LEU A 855 -25.09 11.06 -25.34
CA LEU A 855 -23.70 11.16 -25.75
C LEU A 855 -22.87 9.91 -25.35
N VAL A 856 -23.05 9.39 -24.13
CA VAL A 856 -22.35 8.18 -23.66
C VAL A 856 -22.92 6.91 -24.28
N SER A 857 -24.20 6.89 -24.63
CA SER A 857 -24.86 5.73 -25.25
C SER A 857 -24.44 5.51 -26.70
N ILE A 858 -24.19 6.59 -27.45
CA ILE A 858 -23.78 6.53 -28.86
C ILE A 858 -22.27 6.30 -29.00
N ASN A 859 -21.48 6.71 -28.00
CA ASN A 859 -20.01 6.72 -28.10
C ASN A 859 -19.35 5.75 -27.10
N PRO A 860 -18.97 4.54 -27.53
CA PRO A 860 -18.32 3.56 -26.66
C PRO A 860 -16.92 3.99 -26.19
N SER A 861 -16.29 4.97 -26.86
CA SER A 861 -14.96 5.54 -26.58
C SER A 861 -14.85 6.30 -25.26
N ILE A 862 -15.96 6.81 -24.72
CA ILE A 862 -15.96 7.49 -23.42
C ILE A 862 -15.87 6.43 -22.33
N GLY A 863 -14.79 6.47 -21.56
CA GLY A 863 -14.49 5.58 -20.44
C GLY A 863 -15.14 6.04 -19.13
N SER A 864 -14.96 7.30 -18.74
CA SER A 864 -15.51 7.84 -17.48
C SER A 864 -15.98 9.30 -17.63
N VAL A 865 -17.14 9.61 -17.06
CA VAL A 865 -17.68 10.97 -16.94
C VAL A 865 -17.93 11.28 -15.46
N ARG A 866 -17.24 12.28 -14.92
CA ARG A 866 -17.39 12.72 -13.53
C ARG A 866 -18.34 13.91 -13.43
N LEU A 867 -19.36 13.78 -12.57
CA LEU A 867 -20.40 14.80 -12.38
C LEU A 867 -20.61 15.18 -10.91
N SER A 868 -19.65 14.86 -10.03
CA SER A 868 -19.75 15.16 -8.59
C SER A 868 -20.01 16.65 -8.32
N ASN A 869 -20.80 16.92 -7.28
CA ASN A 869 -21.08 18.27 -6.80
C ASN A 869 -21.66 19.26 -7.84
N ASN A 870 -22.64 18.79 -8.64
CA ASN A 870 -23.49 19.61 -9.53
C ASN A 870 -24.93 19.73 -8.98
N ASN A 871 -25.77 20.58 -9.59
CA ASN A 871 -27.17 20.82 -9.20
C ASN A 871 -28.15 19.76 -9.78
N ILE A 872 -27.74 18.49 -9.80
CA ILE A 872 -28.52 17.37 -10.34
C ILE A 872 -29.37 16.76 -9.21
N LEU A 873 -30.69 16.85 -9.32
CA LEU A 873 -31.63 16.31 -8.33
C LEU A 873 -31.96 14.84 -8.62
N ASN A 874 -32.07 14.47 -9.91
CA ASN A 874 -32.42 13.11 -10.30
C ASN A 874 -31.17 12.28 -10.68
N ARG A 875 -30.60 11.58 -9.69
CA ARG A 875 -29.42 10.71 -9.88
C ARG A 875 -29.74 9.30 -10.40
N THR A 876 -31.01 8.94 -10.54
CA THR A 876 -31.44 7.59 -10.95
C THR A 876 -30.93 7.14 -12.32
N PRO A 877 -30.85 8.00 -13.36
CA PRO A 877 -30.43 7.57 -14.71
C PRO A 877 -28.95 7.21 -14.78
N TYR A 878 -28.13 7.84 -13.94
CA TYR A 878 -26.68 7.71 -13.95
C TYR A 878 -26.17 6.52 -13.13
N LYS A 879 -26.89 6.13 -12.06
CA LYS A 879 -26.53 4.96 -11.23
C LYS A 879 -26.54 3.63 -11.98
N VAL A 880 -27.31 3.55 -13.08
CA VAL A 880 -27.41 2.35 -13.92
C VAL A 880 -26.18 2.19 -14.82
N ASN A 881 -25.48 3.28 -15.13
CA ASN A 881 -24.37 3.28 -16.07
C ASN A 881 -23.03 3.42 -15.34
N ARG A 882 -22.23 2.33 -15.32
CA ARG A 882 -20.93 2.24 -14.63
C ARG A 882 -19.87 3.24 -15.12
N LYS A 883 -20.13 3.96 -16.22
CA LYS A 883 -19.26 5.00 -16.77
C LYS A 883 -19.43 6.37 -16.09
N PHE A 884 -20.47 6.57 -15.29
CA PHE A 884 -20.68 7.84 -14.58
C PHE A 884 -20.23 7.74 -13.13
N GLU A 885 -19.36 8.65 -12.72
CA GLU A 885 -18.90 8.82 -11.35
C GLU A 885 -19.66 10.00 -10.71
N ILE A 886 -20.66 9.69 -9.89
CA ILE A 886 -21.47 10.67 -9.16
C ILE A 886 -21.35 10.40 -7.67
N TRP A 887 -20.68 11.31 -6.97
CA TRP A 887 -20.55 11.34 -5.51
C TRP A 887 -21.42 12.48 -4.97
#